data_AF-A0A6C0LYE4-F1
#
_entry.id   AF-A0A6C0LYE4-F1
#
_cell.length_a   1.000
_cell.length_b   1.000
_cell.length_c   1.000
_cell.angle_alpha   90.00
_cell.angle_beta   90.00
_cell.angle_gamma   90.00
#
_symmetry.space_group_name_H-M   'P 1'
#
loop_
_entity.id
_entity.type
_entity.pdbx_description
1 polymer ?
#
loop_
_entity_poly.entity_id
_entity_poly.type
_entity_poly.pdbx_seq_one_letter_code
_entity_poly.pdbx_strand_id
1 'polypeptide(L)'
;MDIFTNFENQETSFVSNKDGNNFKHETSFILNHIPLSLANSFRRAMLSNIPIVSFSDEWVDNELSRSIVIEKNSSGIHNEFLSHRISLVPLYMGEDLLKVKTQYNVDYGKRIFDFKNPTDIPHFKINIKNNKETRDSLTLTNSNSNITVTNNDFQYSDSSLLSASMEDISPKVDKIFLPDFYTGEFINLNILKPNVLDDEMGEEISLVAKPSIGIGKQHARYCPVGTVSFQLQLNDEELIEEIFRKKLDYTNKERRNRKLKDLSEDEEEKFRRSFNLLDKDRIFKTNGFGNPNSFIFNIESIGFLESDEIVYDALTILELKILDILNSLSIEENSESLFQINHLNNKISTSKSNDLLNGYIIDIDNENHTIGNIISEYFKASYIGNYALNSNILSFASYSMPHPLKETIKIKIKLNKMDITTLNELNQYIYKKWSNSVSTKNIEENDILEKNIYEFLLINCLKTIYNDICHVKNEFSHKSHITKNSFRIDDEAEFFNVFPNFPIVFPELDGFHKKTNILQSNRKEEVNEIIALDDSSDKNVFVDEGENESKEKINYLEDIKSLYDDDILKHLKKTGSEWSIKTLSDGENTLSRIREYIDDMVDIDVIVQEILEDKVKIRRSDNNKEYIIDITNFLRDFKPKEGKPTDGKTKVKKKITLKKKEKPSSVSTTSVTSEEMLKSSTQ
;
A
#
# COMPACT_ATOMS: atom_id res chain seq x y z
N MET A 1 4.96 -20.40 -0.02
CA MET A 1 3.79 -19.85 0.71
C MET A 1 4.28 -18.71 1.61
N ASP A 2 4.89 -17.68 1.01
CA ASP A 2 5.90 -16.83 1.67
C ASP A 2 5.80 -15.39 1.15
N ILE A 3 4.82 -14.62 1.64
CA ILE A 3 4.67 -13.21 1.21
C ILE A 3 4.67 -12.26 2.41
N PHE A 4 4.35 -12.72 3.63
CA PHE A 4 4.40 -11.90 4.86
C PHE A 4 4.89 -12.67 6.11
N THR A 5 5.17 -13.98 6.02
CA THR A 5 5.52 -14.85 7.15
C THR A 5 7.03 -15.08 7.32
N ASN A 6 7.87 -14.46 6.51
CA ASN A 6 9.32 -14.72 6.47
C ASN A 6 10.18 -13.45 6.60
N PHE A 7 9.66 -12.43 7.29
CA PHE A 7 10.45 -11.28 7.71
C PHE A 7 11.61 -11.70 8.63
N GLU A 8 11.36 -12.59 9.61
CA GLU A 8 12.34 -13.02 10.62
C GLU A 8 13.64 -13.68 10.10
N ASN A 9 13.77 -14.00 8.80
CA ASN A 9 14.92 -14.73 8.25
C ASN A 9 15.43 -14.24 6.87
N GLN A 10 15.10 -13.03 6.40
CA GLN A 10 15.51 -12.57 5.06
C GLN A 10 16.21 -11.20 5.08
N GLU A 11 17.52 -11.18 4.79
CA GLU A 11 18.35 -9.98 4.88
C GLU A 11 17.90 -8.85 3.93
N THR A 12 17.47 -7.72 4.49
CA THR A 12 17.36 -6.45 3.73
C THR A 12 18.75 -5.83 3.51
N SER A 13 19.16 -5.60 2.26
CA SER A 13 20.50 -5.13 1.93
C SER A 13 20.60 -3.59 1.90
N PHE A 14 21.23 -3.02 2.92
CA PHE A 14 21.60 -1.61 3.00
C PHE A 14 23.06 -1.44 2.56
N VAL A 15 23.34 -0.51 1.63
CA VAL A 15 24.69 -0.25 1.11
C VAL A 15 24.97 1.25 1.25
N SER A 16 25.69 1.63 2.31
CA SER A 16 26.09 3.01 2.54
C SER A 16 27.40 3.34 1.83
N ASN A 17 27.39 4.36 0.97
CA ASN A 17 28.60 5.06 0.60
C ASN A 17 29.09 5.87 1.81
N LYS A 18 30.37 5.74 2.13
CA LYS A 18 31.05 6.58 3.14
C LYS A 18 31.94 7.58 2.43
N ASP A 19 31.45 8.80 2.27
CA ASP A 19 32.33 9.94 2.02
C ASP A 19 33.01 10.39 3.32
N GLY A 20 34.18 11.00 3.20
CA GLY A 20 35.10 11.26 4.32
C GLY A 20 34.67 12.33 5.33
N ASN A 21 33.41 12.78 5.30
CA ASN A 21 32.82 13.70 6.26
C ASN A 21 31.93 12.95 7.26
N ASN A 22 31.86 13.41 8.50
CA ASN A 22 31.06 12.77 9.56
C ASN A 22 29.53 12.86 9.36
N PHE A 23 29.05 13.56 8.32
CA PHE A 23 27.62 13.76 8.04
C PHE A 23 27.20 13.04 6.76
N LYS A 24 26.13 12.24 6.82
CA LYS A 24 25.68 11.41 5.69
C LYS A 24 24.61 12.08 4.83
N HIS A 25 25.02 12.77 3.77
CA HIS A 25 24.13 13.49 2.86
C HIS A 25 23.19 12.59 2.04
N GLU A 26 23.69 11.46 1.55
CA GLU A 26 22.97 10.54 0.65
C GLU A 26 22.91 9.11 1.20
N THR A 27 21.81 8.42 0.92
CA THR A 27 21.60 7.01 1.29
C THR A 27 20.88 6.25 0.19
N SER A 28 21.41 5.06 -0.14
CA SER A 28 20.79 4.10 -1.05
C SER A 28 20.67 2.72 -0.41
N PHE A 29 19.59 1.99 -0.70
CA PHE A 29 19.39 0.62 -0.23
C PHE A 29 18.30 -0.12 -1.01
N ILE A 30 18.18 -1.43 -0.75
CA ILE A 30 17.18 -2.29 -1.37
C ILE A 30 16.24 -2.84 -0.28
N LEU A 31 14.96 -2.50 -0.37
CA LEU A 31 13.91 -3.14 0.43
C LEU A 31 13.32 -4.29 -0.36
N ASN A 32 13.53 -5.51 0.12
CA ASN A 32 12.97 -6.74 -0.43
C ASN A 32 11.71 -7.17 0.36
N HIS A 33 10.87 -7.98 -0.28
CA HIS A 33 9.70 -8.65 0.32
C HIS A 33 8.64 -7.73 0.94
N ILE A 34 8.61 -6.44 0.60
CA ILE A 34 7.56 -5.50 1.02
C ILE A 34 6.53 -5.26 -0.11
N PRO A 35 5.28 -4.89 0.19
CA PRO A 35 4.32 -4.47 -0.83
C PRO A 35 4.61 -3.03 -1.31
N LEU A 36 4.29 -2.74 -2.58
CA LEU A 36 4.37 -1.39 -3.17
C LEU A 36 3.63 -0.32 -2.36
N SER A 37 2.54 -0.68 -1.70
CA SER A 37 1.78 0.21 -0.82
C SER A 37 2.61 0.70 0.37
N LEU A 38 3.42 -0.18 0.98
CA LEU A 38 4.34 0.17 2.06
C LEU A 38 5.53 0.97 1.54
N ALA A 39 6.16 0.53 0.45
CA ALA A 39 7.29 1.23 -0.18
C ALA A 39 6.94 2.69 -0.53
N ASN A 40 5.83 2.92 -1.24
CA ASN A 40 5.41 4.29 -1.59
C ASN A 40 4.93 5.09 -0.37
N SER A 41 4.44 4.42 0.69
CA SER A 41 4.07 5.11 1.93
C SER A 41 5.28 5.60 2.70
N PHE A 42 6.34 4.79 2.75
CA PHE A 42 7.62 5.16 3.32
C PHE A 42 8.29 6.30 2.54
N ARG A 43 8.26 6.28 1.20
CA ARG A 43 8.64 7.44 0.35
C ARG A 43 7.87 8.71 0.72
N ARG A 44 6.56 8.61 0.94
CA ARG A 44 5.71 9.76 1.28
C ARG A 44 5.91 10.25 2.72
N ALA A 45 6.25 9.37 3.65
CA ALA A 45 6.55 9.73 5.03
C ALA A 45 7.81 10.62 5.09
N MET A 46 8.89 10.22 4.40
CA MET A 46 10.13 11.01 4.28
C MET A 46 9.89 12.41 3.68
N LEU A 47 9.02 12.51 2.66
CA LEU A 47 8.72 13.79 1.98
C LEU A 47 7.78 14.71 2.77
N SER A 48 6.91 14.18 3.64
CA SER A 48 5.72 14.95 4.07
C SER A 48 5.27 14.78 5.52
N ASN A 49 5.83 13.85 6.30
CA ASN A 49 5.34 13.54 7.64
C ASN A 49 6.37 13.68 8.78
N ILE A 50 7.66 13.82 8.49
CA ILE A 50 8.67 14.12 9.50
C ILE A 50 8.45 15.56 10.02
N PRO A 51 8.45 15.81 11.34
CA PRO A 51 8.29 17.14 11.91
C PRO A 51 9.61 17.92 11.88
N ILE A 52 9.60 19.09 11.24
CA ILE A 52 10.77 19.93 10.99
C ILE A 52 10.55 21.33 11.57
N VAL A 53 11.63 21.96 12.03
CA VAL A 53 11.64 23.35 12.49
C VAL A 53 12.13 24.25 11.36
N SER A 54 11.38 25.31 11.06
CA SER A 54 11.72 26.32 10.05
C SER A 54 11.14 27.69 10.47
N PHE A 55 11.14 28.69 9.59
CA PHE A 55 10.41 29.93 9.81
C PHE A 55 9.10 29.95 9.00
N SER A 56 8.04 30.52 9.58
CA SER A 56 6.78 30.76 8.86
C SER A 56 6.76 32.19 8.30
N ASP A 57 6.38 32.31 7.03
CA ASP A 57 6.06 33.57 6.35
C ASP A 57 4.54 33.76 6.26
N GLU A 58 3.75 32.90 6.91
CA GLU A 58 2.31 33.02 6.99
C GLU A 58 1.94 34.37 7.62
N TRP A 59 1.18 35.16 6.86
CA TRP A 59 0.74 36.46 7.33
C TRP A 59 -0.37 36.31 8.36
N VAL A 60 -0.10 36.78 9.58
CA VAL A 60 -1.08 36.88 10.67
C VAL A 60 -1.27 38.35 11.02
N ASP A 61 -2.51 38.80 11.19
CA ASP A 61 -2.79 40.22 11.52
C ASP A 61 -2.17 40.64 12.85
N ASN A 62 -2.12 39.73 13.83
CA ASN A 62 -1.36 39.94 15.06
C ASN A 62 0.15 39.77 14.81
N GLU A 63 0.87 40.89 14.77
CA GLU A 63 2.32 40.94 14.56
C GLU A 63 3.11 40.12 15.60
N LEU A 64 2.67 40.06 16.86
CA LEU A 64 3.31 39.26 17.90
C LEU A 64 3.29 37.75 17.60
N SER A 65 2.28 37.29 16.85
CA SER A 65 2.10 35.90 16.42
C SER A 65 2.81 35.55 15.12
N ARG A 66 3.41 36.52 14.41
CA ARG A 66 4.21 36.22 13.22
C ARG A 66 5.52 35.54 13.61
N SER A 67 5.92 34.58 12.78
CA SER A 67 7.26 33.99 12.87
C SER A 67 8.30 34.99 12.33
N ILE A 68 8.06 35.63 11.19
CA ILE A 68 8.96 36.66 10.64
C ILE A 68 8.34 38.06 10.80
N VAL A 69 9.06 38.98 11.43
CA VAL A 69 8.71 40.40 11.61
C VAL A 69 9.82 41.25 11.01
N ILE A 70 9.51 42.00 9.95
CA ILE A 70 10.46 42.93 9.31
C ILE A 70 10.21 44.32 9.90
N GLU A 71 11.08 44.75 10.82
CA GLU A 71 11.03 46.07 11.47
C GLU A 71 11.37 47.19 10.46
N LYS A 72 12.33 46.93 9.57
CA LYS A 72 12.80 47.90 8.58
C LYS A 72 13.38 47.19 7.36
N ASN A 73 13.04 47.66 6.17
CA ASN A 73 13.63 47.20 4.91
C ASN A 73 13.59 48.37 3.92
N SER A 74 14.76 48.83 3.49
CA SER A 74 14.92 49.82 2.41
C SER A 74 15.62 49.25 1.17
N SER A 75 15.82 47.92 1.13
CA SER A 75 16.42 47.22 -0.01
C SER A 75 15.48 47.10 -1.21
N GLY A 76 16.04 46.69 -2.35
CA GLY A 76 15.26 46.40 -3.56
C GLY A 76 14.38 45.13 -3.52
N ILE A 77 14.42 44.32 -2.46
CA ILE A 77 13.58 43.12 -2.32
C ILE A 77 12.36 43.44 -1.44
N HIS A 78 11.15 43.21 -1.96
CA HIS A 78 9.91 43.38 -1.19
C HIS A 78 9.82 42.42 0.00
N ASN A 79 9.13 42.85 1.07
CA ASN A 79 9.06 42.14 2.34
C ASN A 79 8.56 40.71 2.22
N GLU A 80 7.59 40.46 1.33
CA GLU A 80 6.97 39.17 1.07
C GLU A 80 7.95 38.17 0.43
N PHE A 81 8.79 38.64 -0.49
CA PHE A 81 9.84 37.80 -1.09
C PHE A 81 10.98 37.55 -0.11
N LEU A 82 11.30 38.53 0.75
CA LEU A 82 12.32 38.41 1.78
C LEU A 82 11.89 37.41 2.87
N SER A 83 10.64 37.50 3.36
CA SER A 83 10.09 36.53 4.33
C SER A 83 10.02 35.13 3.74
N HIS A 84 9.56 34.98 2.49
CA HIS A 84 9.55 33.71 1.80
C HIS A 84 10.96 33.10 1.67
N ARG A 85 11.99 33.91 1.31
CA ARG A 85 13.38 33.42 1.25
C ARG A 85 13.90 32.97 2.60
N ILE A 86 13.67 33.76 3.66
CA ILE A 86 14.05 33.39 5.04
C ILE A 86 13.36 32.08 5.46
N SER A 87 12.11 31.89 5.05
CA SER A 87 11.35 30.67 5.37
C SER A 87 11.86 29.38 4.70
N LEU A 88 12.70 29.50 3.66
CA LEU A 88 13.32 28.36 2.99
C LEU A 88 14.73 28.07 3.50
N VAL A 89 15.22 28.81 4.51
CA VAL A 89 16.49 28.52 5.17
C VAL A 89 16.33 27.29 6.07
N PRO A 90 17.09 26.20 5.85
CA PRO A 90 17.07 25.04 6.74
C PRO A 90 17.69 25.39 8.10
N LEU A 91 17.14 24.84 9.17
CA LEU A 91 17.62 25.02 10.54
C LEU A 91 18.11 23.68 11.08
N TYR A 92 19.33 23.64 11.63
CA TYR A 92 19.87 22.41 12.22
C TYR A 92 19.15 22.05 13.52
N MET A 93 18.63 20.82 13.58
CA MET A 93 17.79 20.31 14.68
C MET A 93 18.53 19.38 15.66
N GLY A 94 19.84 19.14 15.46
CA GLY A 94 20.61 18.25 16.32
C GLY A 94 20.94 18.82 17.71
N GLU A 95 20.82 20.13 17.89
CA GLU A 95 20.96 20.80 19.19
C GLU A 95 19.65 20.72 20.00
N ASP A 96 19.77 20.53 21.31
CA ASP A 96 18.65 20.25 22.22
C ASP A 96 17.61 21.40 22.29
N LEU A 97 18.00 22.59 21.83
CA LEU A 97 17.25 23.85 21.78
C LEU A 97 16.10 23.84 20.77
N LEU A 98 16.29 23.24 19.58
CA LEU A 98 15.27 23.14 18.53
C LEU A 98 14.68 21.73 18.45
N LYS A 99 14.93 20.88 19.45
CA LYS A 99 14.42 19.51 19.53
C LYS A 99 12.89 19.52 19.60
N VAL A 100 12.24 18.91 18.62
CA VAL A 100 10.78 18.70 18.62
C VAL A 100 10.42 17.51 19.50
N LYS A 101 9.29 17.57 20.19
CA LYS A 101 8.63 16.44 20.85
C LYS A 101 7.26 16.15 20.20
N THR A 102 6.81 14.90 20.29
CA THR A 102 5.47 14.49 19.84
C THR A 102 4.79 13.56 20.83
N GLN A 103 3.46 13.69 20.92
CA GLN A 103 2.59 12.86 21.76
C GLN A 103 1.22 12.72 21.09
N TYR A 104 0.57 11.57 21.25
CA TYR A 104 -0.82 11.36 20.87
C TYR A 104 -1.76 11.93 21.93
N ASN A 105 -2.67 12.81 21.52
CA ASN A 105 -3.77 13.24 22.36
C ASN A 105 -5.03 12.44 21.99
N VAL A 106 -5.45 11.57 22.92
CA VAL A 106 -6.62 10.70 22.74
C VAL A 106 -7.90 11.52 22.62
N ASP A 107 -8.11 12.56 23.44
CA ASP A 107 -9.35 13.36 23.42
C ASP A 107 -9.59 14.04 22.06
N TYR A 108 -8.53 14.53 21.42
CA TYR A 108 -8.58 15.17 20.11
C TYR A 108 -8.43 14.20 18.92
N GLY A 109 -8.10 12.92 19.17
CA GLY A 109 -7.84 11.93 18.12
C GLY A 109 -6.69 12.33 17.19
N LYS A 110 -5.68 13.02 17.73
CA LYS A 110 -4.61 13.69 16.97
C LYS A 110 -3.27 13.64 17.68
N ARG A 111 -2.23 13.43 16.90
CA ARG A 111 -0.84 13.63 17.30
C ARG A 111 -0.49 15.11 17.30
N ILE A 112 0.10 15.57 18.40
CA ILE A 112 0.55 16.95 18.60
C ILE A 112 2.07 17.00 18.45
N PHE A 113 2.57 18.11 17.93
CA PHE A 113 4.00 18.45 17.88
C PHE A 113 4.22 19.77 18.62
N ASP A 114 5.25 19.81 19.45
CA ASP A 114 5.62 20.97 20.26
C ASP A 114 7.14 20.97 20.45
N PHE A 115 7.73 22.06 20.92
CA PHE A 115 9.15 22.09 21.25
C PHE A 115 9.41 21.33 22.57
N LYS A 116 10.61 20.75 22.71
CA LYS A 116 11.06 20.13 23.96
C LYS A 116 10.95 21.12 25.14
N ASN A 117 11.50 22.32 24.95
CA ASN A 117 11.46 23.43 25.91
C ASN A 117 10.82 24.69 25.28
N PRO A 118 9.48 24.86 25.30
CA PRO A 118 8.82 25.98 24.61
C PRO A 118 9.18 27.38 25.15
N THR A 119 9.71 27.47 26.37
CA THR A 119 10.16 28.73 27.00
C THR A 119 11.51 29.22 26.52
N ASP A 120 12.33 28.33 25.97
CA ASP A 120 13.77 28.56 25.75
C ASP A 120 14.07 28.81 24.26
N ILE A 121 13.04 28.89 23.42
CA ILE A 121 13.19 29.00 21.96
C ILE A 121 13.76 30.38 21.59
N PRO A 122 14.93 30.43 20.92
CA PRO A 122 15.54 31.69 20.54
C PRO A 122 14.74 32.38 19.43
N HIS A 123 14.70 33.70 19.45
CA HIS A 123 14.43 34.48 18.24
C HIS A 123 15.75 34.94 17.63
N PHE A 124 15.80 34.98 16.31
CA PHE A 124 16.96 35.39 15.53
C PHE A 124 16.73 36.76 14.93
N LYS A 125 17.70 37.67 15.05
CA LYS A 125 17.67 39.03 14.50
C LYS A 125 18.73 39.19 13.43
N ILE A 126 18.39 39.89 12.35
CA ILE A 126 19.36 40.52 11.44
C ILE A 126 19.15 42.03 11.59
N ASN A 127 20.23 42.80 11.71
CA ASN A 127 20.21 44.26 11.70
C ASN A 127 21.48 44.77 10.99
N ILE A 128 21.37 45.07 9.70
CA ILE A 128 22.50 45.44 8.84
C ILE A 128 22.12 46.66 8.02
N LYS A 129 23.03 47.64 7.95
CA LYS A 129 22.91 48.85 7.14
C LYS A 129 24.16 48.98 6.26
N ASN A 130 23.99 49.32 4.99
CA ASN A 130 25.13 49.58 4.11
C ASN A 130 25.69 51.01 4.31
N ASN A 131 26.36 51.22 5.45
CA ASN A 131 27.19 52.39 5.72
C ASN A 131 28.68 52.04 5.65
N LYS A 132 29.54 53.07 5.74
CA LYS A 132 31.00 52.89 5.68
C LYS A 132 31.53 51.95 6.78
N GLU A 133 31.08 52.14 8.02
CA GLU A 133 31.49 51.33 9.18
C GLU A 133 31.26 49.83 8.95
N THR A 134 30.10 49.45 8.41
CA THR A 134 29.75 48.05 8.13
C THR A 134 30.54 47.48 6.94
N ARG A 135 30.90 48.31 5.95
CA ARG A 135 31.77 47.87 4.84
C ARG A 135 33.22 47.70 5.28
N ASP A 136 33.72 48.59 6.14
CA ASP A 136 35.05 48.52 6.72
C ASP A 136 35.19 47.29 7.63
N SER A 137 34.17 46.95 8.44
CA SER A 137 34.17 45.75 9.29
C SER A 137 34.10 44.44 8.51
N LEU A 138 33.40 44.43 7.36
CA LEU A 138 33.38 43.31 6.40
C LEU A 138 34.63 43.27 5.49
N THR A 139 35.63 44.14 5.71
CA THR A 139 36.88 44.22 4.94
C THR A 139 36.70 44.47 3.44
N LEU A 140 35.58 45.09 3.03
CA LEU A 140 35.27 45.37 1.63
C LEU A 140 36.14 46.52 1.11
N THR A 141 37.00 46.24 0.13
CA THR A 141 38.04 47.18 -0.35
C THR A 141 37.54 48.41 -1.11
N ASN A 142 36.25 48.45 -1.47
CA ASN A 142 35.65 49.53 -2.25
C ASN A 142 34.62 50.29 -1.41
N SER A 143 34.74 51.62 -1.35
CA SER A 143 33.82 52.48 -0.59
C SER A 143 32.36 52.37 -1.03
N ASN A 144 32.09 51.87 -2.24
CA ASN A 144 30.76 51.74 -2.83
C ASN A 144 30.43 50.27 -3.16
N SER A 145 30.88 49.32 -2.34
CA SER A 145 30.47 47.92 -2.46
C SER A 145 29.04 47.68 -1.96
N ASN A 146 28.36 46.72 -2.59
CA ASN A 146 27.14 46.14 -2.02
C ASN A 146 27.52 45.24 -0.84
N ILE A 147 26.63 45.12 0.14
CA ILE A 147 26.73 44.12 1.21
C ILE A 147 25.76 42.98 0.88
N THR A 148 26.27 41.76 0.82
CA THR A 148 25.44 40.56 0.73
C THR A 148 25.05 40.12 2.13
N VAL A 149 23.75 39.95 2.36
CA VAL A 149 23.18 39.43 3.62
C VAL A 149 22.89 37.95 3.43
N THR A 150 23.34 37.12 4.37
CA THR A 150 23.32 35.66 4.32
C THR A 150 22.66 35.07 5.56
N ASN A 151 22.43 33.75 5.57
CA ASN A 151 21.96 33.05 6.78
C ASN A 151 23.02 32.98 7.91
N ASN A 152 24.29 33.30 7.65
CA ASN A 152 25.29 33.42 8.73
C ASN A 152 25.17 34.71 9.53
N ASP A 153 24.49 35.74 8.98
CA ASP A 153 24.39 37.05 9.61
C ASP A 153 23.27 37.15 10.67
N PHE A 154 22.56 36.05 10.93
CA PHE A 154 21.62 35.95 12.04
C PHE A 154 22.35 36.03 13.39
N GLN A 155 21.72 36.70 14.35
CA GLN A 155 22.19 36.84 15.74
C GLN A 155 21.05 36.54 16.69
N TYR A 156 21.31 36.20 17.95
CA TYR A 156 20.23 36.05 18.95
C TYR A 156 19.62 37.40 19.32
N SER A 157 18.29 37.48 19.45
CA SER A 157 17.61 38.73 19.88
C SER A 157 17.82 39.04 21.36
N ASP A 158 17.78 38.01 22.20
CA ASP A 158 17.72 38.11 23.65
C ASP A 158 18.80 37.22 24.28
N SER A 159 19.98 37.80 24.53
CA SER A 159 21.11 37.11 25.18
C SER A 159 20.84 36.65 26.63
N SER A 160 19.66 36.96 27.18
CA SER A 160 19.23 36.63 28.54
C SER A 160 18.45 35.32 28.65
N LEU A 161 17.94 34.77 27.54
CA LEU A 161 17.34 33.42 27.49
C LEU A 161 18.43 32.32 27.49
N LEU A 162 19.67 32.69 27.20
CA LEU A 162 20.86 31.90 27.48
C LEU A 162 21.06 31.84 28.99
N SER A 163 20.50 30.83 29.65
CA SER A 163 20.69 30.62 31.09
C SER A 163 22.18 30.64 31.46
N ALA A 164 22.54 31.23 32.60
CA ALA A 164 23.93 31.40 33.05
C ALA A 164 24.71 30.07 33.30
N SER A 165 24.05 28.92 33.11
CA SER A 165 24.63 27.58 33.03
C SER A 165 25.11 27.18 31.62
N MET A 166 25.00 28.05 30.61
CA MET A 166 25.28 27.75 29.21
C MET A 166 26.33 28.66 28.54
N GLU A 167 27.13 29.44 29.29
CA GLU A 167 28.22 30.22 28.67
C GLU A 167 29.26 29.31 27.96
N ASP A 168 29.47 28.07 28.43
CA ASP A 168 30.30 27.05 27.78
C ASP A 168 29.54 26.14 26.78
N ILE A 169 28.20 26.25 26.70
CA ILE A 169 27.33 25.30 25.97
C ILE A 169 26.49 25.97 24.88
N SER A 170 26.35 27.30 24.88
CA SER A 170 25.58 28.02 23.87
C SER A 170 26.07 27.62 22.47
N PRO A 171 25.21 27.04 21.61
CA PRO A 171 25.59 26.85 20.23
C PRO A 171 25.80 28.25 19.65
N LYS A 172 26.98 28.51 19.09
CA LYS A 172 27.15 29.67 18.21
C LYS A 172 26.07 29.60 17.13
N VAL A 173 25.59 30.75 16.67
CA VAL A 173 24.54 30.80 15.62
C VAL A 173 24.99 30.02 14.37
N ASP A 174 26.30 30.00 14.12
CA ASP A 174 27.09 29.18 13.18
C ASP A 174 26.72 27.68 13.16
N LYS A 175 26.15 27.13 14.25
CA LYS A 175 25.71 25.72 14.34
C LYS A 175 24.24 25.50 13.97
N ILE A 176 23.41 26.54 14.04
CA ILE A 176 21.98 26.45 13.68
C ILE A 176 21.81 26.71 12.19
N PHE A 177 22.54 27.69 11.67
CA PHE A 177 22.59 28.02 10.25
C PHE A 177 23.85 27.42 9.64
N LEU A 178 23.71 26.22 9.08
CA LEU A 178 24.81 25.56 8.39
C LEU A 178 25.04 26.21 7.01
N PRO A 179 26.29 26.23 6.51
CA PRO A 179 26.56 26.48 5.10
C PRO A 179 26.06 25.31 4.25
N ASP A 180 25.90 25.54 2.94
CA ASP A 180 25.57 24.50 1.98
C ASP A 180 26.63 23.38 1.95
N PHE A 181 26.18 22.12 1.88
CA PHE A 181 27.04 20.94 2.01
C PHE A 181 28.07 20.80 0.89
N TYR A 182 27.72 21.21 -0.34
CA TYR A 182 28.56 21.02 -1.53
C TYR A 182 29.51 22.19 -1.78
N THR A 183 29.05 23.42 -1.56
CA THR A 183 29.82 24.65 -1.84
C THR A 183 30.55 25.19 -0.62
N GLY A 184 30.07 24.90 0.60
CA GLY A 184 30.52 25.55 1.82
C GLY A 184 30.12 27.03 1.93
N GLU A 185 29.25 27.52 1.03
CA GLU A 185 28.78 28.90 1.03
C GLU A 185 27.49 29.06 1.85
N PHE A 186 27.29 30.25 2.39
CA PHE A 186 26.05 30.62 3.09
C PHE A 186 24.98 31.12 2.12
N ILE A 187 23.73 30.82 2.42
CA ILE A 187 22.57 31.15 1.59
C ILE A 187 22.41 32.68 1.53
N ASN A 188 22.59 33.26 0.35
CA ASN A 188 22.29 34.66 0.08
C ASN A 188 20.78 34.93 0.28
N LEU A 189 20.45 35.86 1.17
CA LEU A 189 19.09 36.30 1.47
C LEU A 189 18.75 37.60 0.73
N ASN A 190 19.67 38.58 0.77
CA ASN A 190 19.46 39.91 0.21
C ASN A 190 20.80 40.59 -0.16
N ILE A 191 20.74 41.65 -0.97
CA ILE A 191 21.90 42.47 -1.35
C ILE A 191 21.55 43.94 -1.10
N LEU A 192 22.21 44.56 -0.13
CA LEU A 192 22.04 45.96 0.24
C LEU A 192 22.98 46.85 -0.57
N LYS A 193 22.44 47.85 -1.26
CA LYS A 193 23.22 48.82 -2.04
C LYS A 193 23.69 50.00 -1.17
N PRO A 194 24.89 50.53 -1.42
CA PRO A 194 25.35 51.77 -0.81
C PRO A 194 24.67 52.96 -1.48
N ASN A 195 24.57 54.08 -0.76
CA ASN A 195 24.12 55.34 -1.34
C ASN A 195 25.35 56.19 -1.68
N VAL A 196 25.46 56.58 -2.95
CA VAL A 196 26.64 57.25 -3.51
C VAL A 196 26.78 58.70 -3.03
N LEU A 197 25.71 59.31 -2.50
CA LEU A 197 25.69 60.71 -2.05
C LEU A 197 25.90 60.86 -0.54
N ASP A 198 25.38 59.91 0.24
CA ASP A 198 25.47 59.90 1.71
C ASP A 198 25.49 58.46 2.21
N ASP A 199 26.62 58.04 2.79
CA ASP A 199 26.81 56.70 3.34
C ASP A 199 25.85 56.37 4.51
N GLU A 200 25.32 57.38 5.21
CA GLU A 200 24.31 57.18 6.23
C GLU A 200 22.90 56.96 5.67
N MET A 201 22.72 57.09 4.35
CA MET A 201 21.45 56.86 3.64
C MET A 201 21.51 55.64 2.71
N GLY A 202 22.42 54.69 2.98
CA GLY A 202 22.47 53.38 2.31
C GLY A 202 21.30 52.45 2.68
N GLU A 203 21.08 51.40 1.87
CA GLU A 203 20.02 50.42 2.10
C GLU A 203 20.27 49.62 3.41
N GLU A 204 19.19 49.26 4.12
CA GLU A 204 19.24 48.58 5.41
C GLU A 204 18.11 47.56 5.58
N ILE A 205 18.34 46.62 6.49
CA ILE A 205 17.44 45.53 6.84
C ILE A 205 17.51 45.30 8.36
N SER A 206 16.35 45.39 9.03
CA SER A 206 16.17 44.94 10.42
C SER A 206 14.95 44.04 10.50
N LEU A 207 15.13 42.81 10.99
CA LEU A 207 14.07 41.82 11.11
C LEU A 207 14.33 40.86 12.27
N VAL A 208 13.26 40.26 12.78
CA VAL A 208 13.27 39.19 13.79
C VAL A 208 12.52 37.98 13.24
N ALA A 209 13.11 36.79 13.40
CA ALA A 209 12.58 35.51 12.96
C ALA A 209 12.48 34.52 14.14
N LYS A 210 11.30 33.92 14.33
CA LYS A 210 10.98 33.00 15.42
C LYS A 210 10.73 31.60 14.85
N PRO A 211 11.41 30.53 15.30
CA PRO A 211 11.19 29.18 14.81
C PRO A 211 9.73 28.70 14.98
N SER A 212 9.24 27.93 14.01
CA SER A 212 7.95 27.26 14.02
C SER A 212 8.10 25.80 13.56
N ILE A 213 7.28 24.92 14.13
CA ILE A 213 7.25 23.49 13.78
C ILE A 213 6.21 23.26 12.68
N GLY A 214 6.54 22.44 11.70
CA GLY A 214 5.59 21.96 10.70
C GLY A 214 6.01 20.62 10.08
N ILE A 215 5.23 20.16 9.12
CA ILE A 215 5.51 18.94 8.34
C ILE A 215 5.47 19.26 6.84
N GLY A 216 6.28 18.55 6.02
CA GLY A 216 6.39 18.81 4.57
C GLY A 216 5.06 18.80 3.80
N LYS A 217 4.03 18.13 4.35
CA LYS A 217 2.64 18.15 3.85
C LYS A 217 1.97 19.53 3.90
N GLN A 218 2.29 20.35 4.91
CA GLN A 218 1.74 21.70 5.06
C GLN A 218 2.43 22.68 4.11
N HIS A 219 3.77 22.65 4.09
CA HIS A 219 4.58 23.43 3.17
C HIS A 219 5.92 22.73 2.92
N ALA A 220 6.43 22.83 1.69
CA ALA A 220 7.70 22.24 1.27
C ALA A 220 8.96 22.74 2.05
N ARG A 221 8.82 23.74 2.93
CA ARG A 221 9.93 24.23 3.78
C ARG A 221 10.22 23.30 4.96
N TYR A 222 9.22 22.49 5.32
CA TYR A 222 9.31 21.45 6.33
C TYR A 222 9.60 20.07 5.70
N CYS A 223 10.09 20.05 4.45
CA CYS A 223 10.59 18.84 3.80
C CYS A 223 12.09 18.69 4.15
N PRO A 224 12.53 17.59 4.78
CA PRO A 224 13.94 17.42 5.14
C PRO A 224 14.83 16.90 4.00
N VAL A 225 14.20 16.48 2.90
CA VAL A 225 14.85 15.81 1.76
C VAL A 225 14.84 16.69 0.52
N GLY A 226 15.97 16.72 -0.19
CA GLY A 226 16.07 17.33 -1.51
C GLY A 226 15.37 16.47 -2.56
N THR A 227 15.57 15.15 -2.50
CA THR A 227 14.85 14.17 -3.32
C THR A 227 14.75 12.81 -2.62
N VAL A 228 13.61 12.15 -2.82
CA VAL A 228 13.42 10.73 -2.47
C VAL A 228 12.81 10.02 -3.66
N SER A 229 13.54 9.05 -4.20
CA SER A 229 13.09 8.20 -5.30
C SER A 229 13.15 6.73 -4.90
N PHE A 230 12.31 5.91 -5.54
CA PHE A 230 12.54 4.48 -5.58
C PHE A 230 12.30 3.95 -7.00
N GLN A 231 12.98 2.86 -7.33
CA GLN A 231 12.87 2.12 -8.58
C GLN A 231 12.51 0.67 -8.26
N LEU A 232 11.83 -0.03 -9.17
CA LEU A 232 11.58 -1.46 -9.02
C LEU A 232 12.88 -2.21 -9.24
N GLN A 233 13.25 -3.16 -8.37
CA GLN A 233 14.44 -3.96 -8.63
C GLN A 233 14.19 -4.86 -9.85
N LEU A 234 15.08 -4.76 -10.84
CA LEU A 234 15.04 -5.61 -12.03
C LEU A 234 15.14 -7.09 -11.66
N ASN A 235 14.51 -7.93 -12.47
CA ASN A 235 14.60 -9.38 -12.37
C ASN A 235 15.93 -9.88 -12.96
N ASP A 236 16.18 -11.18 -12.88
CA ASP A 236 17.46 -11.77 -13.28
C ASP A 236 17.75 -11.56 -14.78
N GLU A 237 19.03 -11.36 -15.13
CA GLU A 237 19.43 -11.00 -16.50
C GLU A 237 19.03 -12.07 -17.53
N GLU A 238 18.95 -13.34 -17.12
CA GLU A 238 18.47 -14.45 -17.95
C GLU A 238 17.02 -14.26 -18.40
N LEU A 239 16.12 -13.85 -17.49
CA LEU A 239 14.71 -13.58 -17.82
C LEU A 239 14.58 -12.33 -18.69
N ILE A 240 15.41 -11.31 -18.45
CA ILE A 240 15.46 -10.10 -19.28
C ILE A 240 15.88 -10.45 -20.71
N GLU A 241 16.90 -11.29 -20.89
CA GLU A 241 17.33 -11.77 -22.20
C GLU A 241 16.27 -12.66 -22.86
N GLU A 242 15.62 -13.56 -22.11
CA GLU A 242 14.55 -14.42 -22.63
C GLU A 242 13.37 -13.59 -23.16
N ILE A 243 12.94 -12.57 -22.43
CA ILE A 243 11.86 -11.67 -22.85
C ILE A 243 12.30 -10.80 -24.04
N PHE A 244 13.56 -10.34 -24.07
CA PHE A 244 14.11 -9.66 -25.25
C PHE A 244 14.04 -10.55 -26.50
N ARG A 245 14.45 -11.82 -26.40
CA ARG A 245 14.41 -12.79 -27.51
C ARG A 245 12.97 -13.07 -27.95
N LYS A 246 12.04 -13.29 -27.02
CA LYS A 246 10.60 -13.43 -27.34
C LYS A 246 10.05 -12.21 -28.08
N LYS A 247 10.45 -10.99 -27.68
CA LYS A 247 10.02 -9.74 -28.33
C LYS A 247 10.63 -9.60 -29.73
N LEU A 248 11.90 -9.95 -29.90
CA LEU A 248 12.59 -9.99 -31.19
C LEU A 248 11.96 -10.99 -32.16
N ASP A 249 11.71 -12.23 -31.71
CA ASP A 249 11.04 -13.28 -32.48
C ASP A 249 9.63 -12.88 -32.90
N TYR A 250 8.87 -12.25 -32.01
CA TYR A 250 7.56 -11.68 -32.33
C TYR A 250 7.65 -10.60 -33.42
N THR A 251 8.61 -9.67 -33.30
CA THR A 251 8.83 -8.62 -34.30
C THR A 251 9.25 -9.18 -35.66
N ASN A 252 10.17 -10.16 -35.69
CA ASN A 252 10.59 -10.84 -36.92
C ASN A 252 9.43 -11.65 -37.53
N LYS A 253 8.61 -12.33 -36.71
CA LYS A 253 7.38 -13.00 -37.18
C LYS A 253 6.40 -12.03 -37.83
N GLU A 254 6.18 -10.85 -37.25
CA GLU A 254 5.34 -9.80 -37.84
C GLU A 254 5.92 -9.22 -39.14
N ARG A 255 7.26 -9.07 -39.24
CA ARG A 255 7.93 -8.68 -40.48
C ARG A 255 7.72 -9.74 -41.58
N ARG A 256 7.90 -11.03 -41.27
CA ARG A 256 7.63 -12.15 -42.19
C ARG A 256 6.17 -12.20 -42.65
N ASN A 257 5.20 -12.00 -41.74
CA ASN A 257 3.77 -11.90 -42.08
C ASN A 257 3.50 -10.81 -43.12
N ARG A 258 4.23 -9.69 -43.03
CA ARG A 258 4.18 -8.55 -43.97
C ARG A 258 5.09 -8.71 -45.20
N LYS A 259 5.69 -9.89 -45.39
CA LYS A 259 6.67 -10.21 -46.46
C LYS A 259 7.94 -9.34 -46.45
N LEU A 260 8.26 -8.75 -45.31
CA LEU A 260 9.53 -8.07 -45.06
C LEU A 260 10.58 -9.10 -44.62
N LYS A 261 11.86 -8.77 -44.83
CA LYS A 261 12.96 -9.52 -44.22
C LYS A 261 12.96 -9.32 -42.71
N ASP A 262 13.56 -10.26 -42.00
CA ASP A 262 13.90 -10.10 -40.58
C ASP A 262 14.80 -8.86 -40.36
N LEU A 263 14.96 -8.46 -39.10
CA LEU A 263 15.89 -7.40 -38.72
C LEU A 263 17.33 -7.80 -39.07
N SER A 264 18.12 -6.87 -39.61
CA SER A 264 19.57 -7.04 -39.72
C SER A 264 20.25 -6.87 -38.36
N GLU A 265 21.49 -7.33 -38.20
CA GLU A 265 22.26 -7.20 -36.94
C GLU A 265 22.28 -5.74 -36.42
N ASP A 266 22.50 -4.75 -37.29
CA ASP A 266 22.41 -3.31 -36.97
C ASP A 266 21.01 -2.85 -36.51
N GLU A 267 19.95 -3.46 -37.04
CA GLU A 267 18.56 -3.18 -36.62
C GLU A 267 18.24 -3.88 -35.30
N GLU A 268 18.73 -5.11 -35.07
CA GLU A 268 18.60 -5.83 -33.80
C GLU A 268 19.33 -5.12 -32.66
N GLU A 269 20.52 -4.55 -32.91
CA GLU A 269 21.25 -3.78 -31.90
C GLU A 269 20.48 -2.49 -31.53
N LYS A 270 19.92 -1.78 -32.51
CA LYS A 270 19.02 -0.62 -32.27
C LYS A 270 17.76 -1.04 -31.51
N PHE A 271 17.21 -2.22 -31.83
CA PHE A 271 16.06 -2.78 -31.11
C PHE A 271 16.43 -3.13 -29.66
N ARG A 272 17.62 -3.67 -29.40
CA ARG A 272 18.13 -3.91 -28.04
C ARG A 272 18.33 -2.62 -27.25
N ARG A 273 18.90 -1.58 -27.89
CA ARG A 273 19.03 -0.24 -27.27
C ARG A 273 17.67 0.36 -26.91
N SER A 274 16.66 0.20 -27.78
CA SER A 274 15.27 0.61 -27.51
C SER A 274 14.64 -0.18 -26.35
N PHE A 275 14.79 -1.51 -26.34
CA PHE A 275 14.31 -2.38 -25.28
C PHE A 275 14.92 -2.04 -23.91
N ASN A 276 16.24 -1.81 -23.88
CA ASN A 276 16.97 -1.44 -22.67
C ASN A 276 16.56 -0.07 -22.08
N LEU A 277 15.78 0.74 -22.79
CA LEU A 277 15.40 2.11 -22.37
C LEU A 277 14.05 2.17 -21.63
N LEU A 278 13.13 1.23 -21.88
CA LEU A 278 11.78 1.21 -21.25
C LEU A 278 11.19 -0.18 -21.02
N ASP A 279 11.51 -1.17 -21.87
CA ASP A 279 10.94 -2.51 -21.74
C ASP A 279 11.64 -3.32 -20.64
N LYS A 280 12.96 -3.15 -20.51
CA LYS A 280 13.77 -3.75 -19.44
C LYS A 280 13.18 -3.45 -18.05
N ASP A 281 12.76 -2.21 -17.84
CA ASP A 281 12.23 -1.74 -16.55
C ASP A 281 10.84 -2.29 -16.20
N ARG A 282 10.18 -2.97 -17.15
CA ARG A 282 8.94 -3.73 -16.91
C ARG A 282 9.21 -5.15 -16.42
N ILE A 283 10.47 -5.57 -16.40
CA ILE A 283 10.93 -6.92 -16.01
C ILE A 283 11.56 -6.79 -14.63
N PHE A 284 10.71 -6.58 -13.63
CA PHE A 284 11.08 -6.42 -12.23
C PHE A 284 10.80 -7.67 -11.40
N LYS A 285 11.32 -7.72 -10.17
CA LYS A 285 11.02 -8.78 -9.21
C LYS A 285 9.58 -8.65 -8.70
N THR A 286 8.87 -9.77 -8.76
CA THR A 286 7.47 -9.88 -8.32
C THR A 286 7.29 -10.97 -7.28
N ASN A 287 6.28 -10.82 -6.43
CA ASN A 287 5.77 -11.92 -5.62
C ASN A 287 4.97 -12.93 -6.47
N GLY A 288 4.45 -13.99 -5.84
CA GLY A 288 3.63 -15.02 -6.49
C GLY A 288 2.31 -14.54 -7.11
N PHE A 289 1.93 -13.28 -6.90
CA PHE A 289 0.75 -12.65 -7.53
C PHE A 289 1.10 -11.76 -8.73
N GLY A 290 2.39 -11.65 -9.10
CA GLY A 290 2.85 -10.73 -10.14
C GLY A 290 2.96 -9.27 -9.68
N ASN A 291 2.76 -8.99 -8.38
CA ASN A 291 2.93 -7.64 -7.83
C ASN A 291 4.41 -7.38 -7.49
N PRO A 292 4.93 -6.15 -7.71
CA PRO A 292 6.31 -5.82 -7.38
C PRO A 292 6.57 -5.95 -5.87
N ASN A 293 7.72 -6.55 -5.52
CA ASN A 293 8.08 -6.85 -4.13
C ASN A 293 9.52 -6.45 -3.73
N SER A 294 10.29 -5.81 -4.62
CA SER A 294 11.62 -5.30 -4.30
C SER A 294 11.86 -3.93 -4.92
N PHE A 295 12.45 -3.03 -4.13
CA PHE A 295 12.56 -1.60 -4.41
C PHE A 295 13.94 -1.08 -4.05
N ILE A 296 14.60 -0.42 -5.00
CA ILE A 296 15.85 0.30 -4.80
C ILE A 296 15.47 1.74 -4.42
N PHE A 297 15.81 2.18 -3.21
CA PHE A 297 15.59 3.54 -2.72
C PHE A 297 16.86 4.39 -2.84
N ASN A 298 16.68 5.67 -3.16
CA ASN A 298 17.71 6.70 -3.06
C ASN A 298 17.13 7.93 -2.34
N ILE A 299 17.83 8.40 -1.31
CA ILE A 299 17.45 9.50 -0.42
C ILE A 299 18.57 10.53 -0.41
N GLU A 300 18.23 11.79 -0.66
CA GLU A 300 19.13 12.93 -0.58
C GLU A 300 18.59 13.92 0.47
N SER A 301 19.42 14.27 1.45
CA SER A 301 19.09 15.28 2.48
C SER A 301 19.22 16.71 1.94
N ILE A 302 18.67 17.70 2.65
CA ILE A 302 18.97 19.14 2.46
C ILE A 302 20.22 19.57 3.29
N GLY A 303 20.79 18.66 4.08
CA GLY A 303 22.05 18.89 4.80
C GLY A 303 21.92 19.25 6.29
N PHE A 304 20.70 19.27 6.84
CA PHE A 304 20.46 19.60 8.26
C PHE A 304 20.00 18.41 9.13
N LEU A 305 19.67 17.27 8.52
CA LEU A 305 19.44 15.96 9.14
C LEU A 305 20.13 14.89 8.29
N GLU A 306 20.67 13.83 8.88
CA GLU A 306 21.31 12.80 8.05
C GLU A 306 20.28 11.99 7.25
N SER A 307 20.68 11.55 6.05
CA SER A 307 19.80 10.74 5.18
C SER A 307 19.36 9.42 5.82
N ASP A 308 20.19 8.81 6.69
CA ASP A 308 19.79 7.65 7.49
C ASP A 308 18.82 8.02 8.63
N GLU A 309 18.97 9.20 9.26
CA GLU A 309 18.05 9.68 10.32
C GLU A 309 16.65 9.90 9.75
N ILE A 310 16.58 10.54 8.57
CA ILE A 310 15.33 10.77 7.81
C ILE A 310 14.60 9.45 7.52
N VAL A 311 15.33 8.39 7.16
CA VAL A 311 14.77 7.05 6.94
C VAL A 311 14.19 6.48 8.22
N TYR A 312 14.95 6.53 9.32
CA TYR A 312 14.52 6.03 10.62
C TYR A 312 13.31 6.80 11.17
N ASP A 313 13.30 8.12 11.01
CA ASP A 313 12.19 9.01 11.38
C ASP A 313 10.92 8.72 10.59
N ALA A 314 11.02 8.51 9.27
CA ALA A 314 9.87 8.18 8.44
C ALA A 314 9.24 6.82 8.80
N LEU A 315 10.05 5.83 9.18
CA LEU A 315 9.55 4.54 9.68
C LEU A 315 8.87 4.71 11.06
N THR A 316 9.49 5.43 12.00
CA THR A 316 8.88 5.78 13.29
C THR A 316 7.55 6.55 13.11
N ILE A 317 7.45 7.51 12.19
CA ILE A 317 6.19 8.24 11.98
C ILE A 317 5.10 7.34 11.38
N LEU A 318 5.44 6.38 10.52
CA LEU A 318 4.46 5.39 10.04
C LEU A 318 4.00 4.46 11.17
N GLU A 319 4.91 3.99 12.01
CA GLU A 319 4.62 3.21 13.22
C GLU A 319 3.65 3.95 14.15
N LEU A 320 3.99 5.20 14.51
CA LEU A 320 3.15 6.06 15.35
C LEU A 320 1.77 6.29 14.74
N LYS A 321 1.65 6.48 13.41
CA LYS A 321 0.35 6.64 12.75
C LYS A 321 -0.55 5.41 12.84
N ILE A 322 0.01 4.21 12.84
CA ILE A 322 -0.76 2.98 13.04
C ILE A 322 -1.16 2.83 14.52
N LEU A 323 -0.25 3.16 15.45
CA LEU A 323 -0.56 3.21 16.88
C LEU A 323 -1.62 4.27 17.22
N ASP A 324 -1.60 5.45 16.59
CA ASP A 324 -2.62 6.50 16.79
C ASP A 324 -4.04 6.00 16.44
N ILE A 325 -4.17 5.11 15.44
CA ILE A 325 -5.44 4.47 15.05
C ILE A 325 -5.82 3.36 16.04
N LEU A 326 -4.85 2.54 16.48
CA LEU A 326 -5.09 1.47 17.46
C LEU A 326 -5.50 2.04 18.83
N ASN A 327 -4.87 3.12 19.29
CA ASN A 327 -5.18 3.84 20.53
C ASN A 327 -6.50 4.66 20.46
N SER A 328 -7.20 4.68 19.32
CA SER A 328 -8.57 5.20 19.22
C SER A 328 -9.64 4.13 19.51
N LEU A 329 -9.24 2.88 19.76
CA LEU A 329 -10.15 1.76 19.99
C LEU A 329 -9.92 1.17 21.39
N SER A 330 -11.00 0.80 22.09
CA SER A 330 -10.94 -0.16 23.20
C SER A 330 -11.81 -1.38 22.90
N ILE A 331 -11.52 -2.51 23.55
CA ILE A 331 -12.33 -3.72 23.46
C ILE A 331 -12.80 -4.07 24.88
N GLU A 332 -14.12 -4.17 25.05
CA GLU A 332 -14.77 -4.43 26.34
C GLU A 332 -15.75 -5.60 26.21
N GLU A 333 -16.00 -6.31 27.32
CA GLU A 333 -17.08 -7.29 27.38
C GLU A 333 -18.43 -6.58 27.59
N ASN A 334 -19.45 -6.94 26.81
CA ASN A 334 -20.79 -6.36 26.92
C ASN A 334 -21.82 -7.45 27.30
N SER A 335 -22.79 -7.10 28.15
CA SER A 335 -23.96 -7.91 28.46
C SER A 335 -24.79 -8.36 27.25
N GLU A 336 -24.70 -7.67 26.10
CA GLU A 336 -25.51 -7.92 24.89
C GLU A 336 -24.72 -8.62 23.75
N SER A 337 -23.49 -8.23 23.47
CA SER A 337 -22.60 -8.91 22.50
C SER A 337 -21.61 -9.90 23.17
N LEU A 338 -20.63 -10.42 22.42
CA LEU A 338 -19.51 -11.20 23.00
C LEU A 338 -18.38 -10.28 23.47
N PHE A 339 -18.02 -9.35 22.61
CA PHE A 339 -17.17 -8.20 22.88
C PHE A 339 -17.78 -6.99 22.14
N GLN A 340 -17.47 -5.79 22.58
CA GLN A 340 -17.77 -4.55 21.87
C GLN A 340 -16.47 -3.78 21.66
N ILE A 341 -16.30 -3.26 20.45
CA ILE A 341 -15.23 -2.33 20.14
C ILE A 341 -15.79 -0.92 20.27
N ASN A 342 -15.24 -0.17 21.23
CA ASN A 342 -15.63 1.21 21.50
C ASN A 342 -14.65 2.16 20.79
N HIS A 343 -15.16 3.28 20.30
CA HIS A 343 -14.34 4.35 19.71
C HIS A 343 -14.11 5.39 20.80
N LEU A 344 -12.86 5.55 21.23
CA LEU A 344 -12.50 6.44 22.34
C LEU A 344 -12.57 7.93 21.96
N ASN A 345 -12.59 8.22 20.66
CA ASN A 345 -12.64 9.56 20.10
C ASN A 345 -13.22 9.56 18.68
N ASN A 346 -13.40 10.75 18.11
CA ASN A 346 -13.94 10.93 16.76
C ASN A 346 -12.97 10.56 15.62
N LYS A 347 -11.80 9.95 15.90
CA LYS A 347 -10.85 9.55 14.83
C LYS A 347 -11.40 8.40 13.99
N ILE A 348 -12.22 7.53 14.56
CA ILE A 348 -12.84 6.40 13.87
C ILE A 348 -14.35 6.52 14.00
N SER A 349 -15.07 6.27 12.91
CA SER A 349 -16.51 6.03 12.95
C SER A 349 -16.90 4.97 11.94
N THR A 350 -18.00 4.26 12.23
CA THR A 350 -18.38 3.06 11.46
C THR A 350 -19.85 3.10 11.07
N SER A 351 -20.16 2.70 9.84
CA SER A 351 -21.53 2.63 9.32
C SER A 351 -21.72 1.47 8.34
N LYS A 352 -22.96 1.01 8.16
CA LYS A 352 -23.30 0.11 7.04
C LYS A 352 -23.43 0.92 5.75
N SER A 353 -22.99 0.36 4.62
CA SER A 353 -23.19 0.99 3.31
C SER A 353 -24.60 0.71 2.81
N ASN A 354 -25.35 1.77 2.48
CA ASN A 354 -26.69 1.66 1.91
C ASN A 354 -26.69 1.40 0.37
N ASP A 355 -25.51 1.22 -0.23
CA ASP A 355 -25.35 0.91 -1.65
C ASP A 355 -25.58 -0.58 -1.92
N LEU A 356 -25.87 -0.94 -3.18
CA LEU A 356 -25.98 -2.32 -3.72
C LEU A 356 -24.89 -3.31 -3.26
N LEU A 357 -23.72 -2.81 -2.85
CA LEU A 357 -22.65 -3.66 -2.32
C LEU A 357 -23.01 -4.28 -0.96
N ASN A 358 -23.85 -3.65 -0.12
CA ASN A 358 -24.19 -4.07 1.25
C ASN A 358 -22.94 -4.48 2.06
N GLY A 359 -21.99 -3.56 2.19
CA GLY A 359 -20.76 -3.72 2.99
C GLY A 359 -20.74 -2.84 4.23
N TYR A 360 -19.59 -2.79 4.87
CA TYR A 360 -19.29 -1.97 6.03
C TYR A 360 -18.33 -0.84 5.64
N ILE A 361 -18.51 0.34 6.22
CA ILE A 361 -17.70 1.53 5.98
C ILE A 361 -17.06 1.95 7.31
N ILE A 362 -15.74 2.08 7.29
CA ILE A 362 -14.93 2.60 8.39
C ILE A 362 -14.33 3.93 7.92
N ASP A 363 -14.81 5.02 8.48
CA ASP A 363 -14.28 6.36 8.25
C ASP A 363 -13.17 6.63 9.29
N ILE A 364 -11.96 6.96 8.84
CA ILE A 364 -10.83 7.34 9.68
C ILE A 364 -10.43 8.79 9.40
N ASP A 365 -10.58 9.64 10.41
CA ASP A 365 -10.24 11.06 10.38
C ASP A 365 -8.75 11.31 10.69
N ASN A 366 -8.25 12.45 10.19
CA ASN A 366 -6.87 12.91 10.24
C ASN A 366 -5.87 11.98 9.52
N GLU A 367 -6.35 11.22 8.53
CA GLU A 367 -5.54 10.34 7.67
C GLU A 367 -5.80 10.59 6.18
N ASN A 368 -4.91 10.06 5.34
CA ASN A 368 -4.92 10.28 3.89
C ASN A 368 -4.61 9.00 3.10
N HIS A 369 -4.46 9.14 1.78
CA HIS A 369 -4.09 8.04 0.88
C HIS A 369 -2.80 7.28 1.22
N THR A 370 -1.96 7.72 2.17
CA THR A 370 -0.81 6.93 2.65
C THR A 370 -1.36 5.71 3.39
N ILE A 371 -1.96 5.95 4.56
CA ILE A 371 -2.50 4.91 5.43
C ILE A 371 -3.65 4.14 4.75
N GLY A 372 -4.55 4.83 4.04
CA GLY A 372 -5.67 4.16 3.34
C GLY A 372 -5.22 3.14 2.30
N ASN A 373 -4.12 3.42 1.58
CA ASN A 373 -3.56 2.50 0.59
C ASN A 373 -2.84 1.31 1.22
N ILE A 374 -2.13 1.50 2.34
CA ILE A 374 -1.54 0.38 3.10
C ILE A 374 -2.67 -0.55 3.58
N ILE A 375 -3.63 0.00 4.33
CA ILE A 375 -4.71 -0.80 4.93
C ILE A 375 -5.52 -1.55 3.86
N SER A 376 -5.88 -0.89 2.75
CA SER A 376 -6.63 -1.55 1.68
C SER A 376 -5.85 -2.67 0.99
N GLU A 377 -4.53 -2.55 0.86
CA GLU A 377 -3.71 -3.59 0.22
C GLU A 377 -3.47 -4.78 1.17
N TYR A 378 -3.20 -4.50 2.45
CA TYR A 378 -3.10 -5.52 3.49
C TYR A 378 -4.41 -6.28 3.70
N PHE A 379 -5.58 -5.63 3.61
CA PHE A 379 -6.87 -6.32 3.62
C PHE A 379 -7.03 -7.31 2.45
N LYS A 380 -6.65 -6.91 1.22
CA LYS A 380 -6.71 -7.81 0.06
C LYS A 380 -5.76 -8.99 0.23
N ALA A 381 -4.49 -8.73 0.54
CA ALA A 381 -3.48 -9.77 0.70
C ALA A 381 -3.82 -10.74 1.84
N SER A 382 -4.34 -10.22 2.96
CA SER A 382 -4.67 -11.03 4.13
C SER A 382 -5.95 -11.85 3.96
N TYR A 383 -6.97 -11.34 3.25
CA TYR A 383 -8.32 -11.87 3.36
C TYR A 383 -9.13 -12.07 2.06
N ILE A 384 -8.59 -11.78 0.88
CA ILE A 384 -9.32 -11.87 -0.39
C ILE A 384 -8.65 -12.86 -1.35
N GLY A 385 -9.43 -13.85 -1.80
CA GLY A 385 -9.04 -14.79 -2.86
C GLY A 385 -8.43 -16.09 -2.33
N ASN A 386 -8.17 -17.02 -3.26
CA ASN A 386 -7.76 -18.40 -2.96
C ASN A 386 -6.34 -18.53 -2.37
N TYR A 387 -5.60 -17.42 -2.30
CA TYR A 387 -4.24 -17.34 -1.79
C TYR A 387 -4.11 -16.27 -0.68
N ALA A 388 -5.24 -15.88 -0.07
CA ALA A 388 -5.27 -15.01 1.08
C ALA A 388 -4.40 -15.59 2.21
N LEU A 389 -3.61 -14.73 2.88
CA LEU A 389 -2.60 -15.18 3.85
C LEU A 389 -3.18 -15.74 5.14
N ASN A 390 -4.29 -15.16 5.58
CA ASN A 390 -4.98 -15.55 6.81
C ASN A 390 -6.19 -16.43 6.47
N SER A 391 -7.13 -15.90 5.68
CA SER A 391 -8.31 -16.66 5.22
C SER A 391 -9.16 -15.89 4.23
N ASN A 392 -9.81 -16.58 3.29
CA ASN A 392 -10.66 -15.95 2.26
C ASN A 392 -12.03 -15.47 2.80
N ILE A 393 -12.08 -14.70 3.89
CA ILE A 393 -13.32 -14.26 4.53
C ILE A 393 -13.95 -13.00 3.91
N LEU A 394 -13.19 -12.22 3.14
CA LEU A 394 -13.68 -11.00 2.49
C LEU A 394 -13.98 -11.24 0.99
N SER A 395 -15.04 -10.61 0.50
CA SER A 395 -15.35 -10.52 -0.94
C SER A 395 -14.83 -9.24 -1.57
N PHE A 396 -14.65 -8.17 -0.78
CA PHE A 396 -14.25 -6.86 -1.26
C PHE A 396 -13.58 -6.04 -0.16
N ALA A 397 -12.51 -5.32 -0.51
CA ALA A 397 -11.87 -4.30 0.32
C ALA A 397 -11.30 -3.18 -0.56
N SER A 398 -11.67 -1.94 -0.26
CA SER A 398 -11.17 -0.74 -0.95
C SER A 398 -11.07 0.43 0.02
N TYR A 399 -10.32 1.47 -0.34
CA TYR A 399 -10.39 2.76 0.32
C TYR A 399 -10.74 3.87 -0.68
N SER A 400 -11.31 4.97 -0.17
CA SER A 400 -11.48 6.21 -0.89
C SER A 400 -11.20 7.41 0.02
N MET A 401 -10.95 8.58 -0.57
CA MET A 401 -10.88 9.86 0.14
C MET A 401 -11.90 10.79 -0.54
N PRO A 402 -13.12 10.90 -0.03
CA PRO A 402 -14.26 11.45 -0.77
C PRO A 402 -14.22 12.97 -0.93
N HIS A 403 -13.42 13.67 -0.11
CA HIS A 403 -13.29 15.11 -0.16
C HIS A 403 -11.82 15.51 -0.17
N PRO A 404 -11.34 16.32 -1.13
CA PRO A 404 -9.92 16.64 -1.25
C PRO A 404 -9.40 17.52 -0.10
N LEU A 405 -10.27 18.33 0.52
CA LEU A 405 -9.89 19.25 1.61
C LEU A 405 -10.17 18.70 3.03
N LYS A 406 -10.79 17.52 3.18
CA LYS A 406 -11.00 16.90 4.51
C LYS A 406 -10.17 15.63 4.57
N GLU A 407 -9.29 15.55 5.57
CA GLU A 407 -8.45 14.39 5.81
C GLU A 407 -9.24 13.24 6.45
N THR A 408 -10.13 12.63 5.67
CA THR A 408 -10.91 11.46 6.03
C THR A 408 -10.74 10.40 4.97
N ILE A 409 -10.22 9.23 5.34
CA ILE A 409 -10.27 8.05 4.49
C ILE A 409 -11.51 7.23 4.83
N LYS A 410 -12.17 6.68 3.81
CA LYS A 410 -13.29 5.75 3.95
C LYS A 410 -12.84 4.38 3.46
N ILE A 411 -12.78 3.41 4.36
CA ILE A 411 -12.44 2.02 4.03
C ILE A 411 -13.75 1.25 3.91
N LYS A 412 -14.03 0.71 2.72
CA LYS A 412 -15.24 -0.06 2.43
C LYS A 412 -14.88 -1.53 2.28
N ILE A 413 -15.49 -2.37 3.13
CA ILE A 413 -15.19 -3.79 3.28
C ILE A 413 -16.47 -4.60 3.14
N LYS A 414 -16.40 -5.82 2.62
CA LYS A 414 -17.53 -6.75 2.57
C LYS A 414 -17.10 -8.18 2.87
N LEU A 415 -17.77 -8.83 3.82
CA LEU A 415 -17.62 -10.25 4.10
C LEU A 415 -18.11 -11.12 2.93
N ASN A 416 -17.63 -12.35 2.86
CA ASN A 416 -18.26 -13.41 2.07
C ASN A 416 -19.62 -13.80 2.70
N LYS A 417 -20.54 -14.33 1.89
CA LYS A 417 -21.88 -14.67 2.38
C LYS A 417 -21.81 -15.85 3.36
N MET A 418 -22.06 -15.57 4.63
CA MET A 418 -22.12 -16.54 5.73
C MET A 418 -23.54 -16.63 6.28
N ASP A 419 -23.86 -17.72 6.98
CA ASP A 419 -25.09 -17.83 7.77
C ASP A 419 -24.83 -17.39 9.23
N ILE A 420 -25.90 -17.13 9.97
CA ILE A 420 -25.80 -16.61 11.34
C ILE A 420 -25.11 -17.61 12.29
N THR A 421 -25.18 -18.91 12.00
CA THR A 421 -24.45 -19.95 12.73
C THR A 421 -22.94 -19.80 12.52
N THR A 422 -22.47 -19.71 11.27
CA THR A 422 -21.05 -19.47 10.97
C THR A 422 -20.54 -18.16 11.57
N LEU A 423 -21.35 -17.09 11.54
CA LEU A 423 -20.97 -15.79 12.12
C LEU A 423 -20.91 -15.83 13.65
N ASN A 424 -21.75 -16.62 14.32
CA ASN A 424 -21.65 -16.89 15.76
C ASN A 424 -20.40 -17.74 16.09
N GLU A 425 -20.16 -18.84 15.36
CA GLU A 425 -18.94 -19.66 15.56
C GLU A 425 -17.67 -18.81 15.38
N LEU A 426 -17.64 -17.93 14.37
CA LEU A 426 -16.54 -17.00 14.10
C LEU A 426 -16.36 -15.97 15.23
N ASN A 427 -17.43 -15.32 15.70
CA ASN A 427 -17.33 -14.38 16.82
C ASN A 427 -16.92 -15.07 18.13
N GLN A 428 -17.40 -16.28 18.41
CA GLN A 428 -16.98 -17.08 19.57
C GLN A 428 -15.51 -17.48 19.47
N TYR A 429 -15.02 -17.84 18.28
CA TYR A 429 -13.62 -18.16 18.02
C TYR A 429 -12.71 -16.93 18.21
N ILE A 430 -13.12 -15.76 17.68
CA ILE A 430 -12.45 -14.47 17.88
C ILE A 430 -12.40 -14.13 19.38
N TYR A 431 -13.55 -14.14 20.06
CA TYR A 431 -13.66 -13.86 21.49
C TYR A 431 -12.74 -14.78 22.30
N LYS A 432 -12.79 -16.10 22.04
CA LYS A 432 -11.94 -17.09 22.72
C LYS A 432 -10.45 -16.81 22.59
N LYS A 433 -9.99 -16.32 21.44
CA LYS A 433 -8.56 -16.00 21.24
C LYS A 433 -8.17 -14.65 21.83
N TRP A 434 -9.11 -13.72 22.02
CA TRP A 434 -8.89 -12.42 22.64
C TRP A 434 -8.94 -12.48 24.19
N SER A 435 -10.02 -13.02 24.77
CA SER A 435 -10.24 -13.07 26.22
C SER A 435 -9.62 -14.30 26.90
N ASN A 436 -9.15 -15.28 26.12
CA ASN A 436 -8.82 -16.64 26.57
C ASN A 436 -9.98 -17.39 27.26
N SER A 437 -11.22 -16.89 27.16
CA SER A 437 -12.41 -17.48 27.77
C SER A 437 -13.38 -18.02 26.71
N VAL A 438 -14.14 -19.08 27.03
CA VAL A 438 -15.16 -19.62 26.13
C VAL A 438 -16.53 -19.13 26.57
N SER A 439 -17.19 -18.38 25.70
CA SER A 439 -18.60 -18.00 25.90
C SER A 439 -19.52 -18.97 25.17
N THR A 440 -20.61 -19.36 25.83
CA THR A 440 -21.71 -20.16 25.26
C THR A 440 -22.83 -19.30 24.70
N LYS A 441 -22.60 -17.98 24.57
CA LYS A 441 -23.59 -17.01 24.14
C LYS A 441 -23.71 -17.01 22.62
N ASN A 442 -24.92 -17.26 22.12
CA ASN A 442 -25.28 -17.04 20.73
C ASN A 442 -26.01 -15.69 20.62
N ILE A 443 -25.68 -14.91 19.60
CA ILE A 443 -26.29 -13.62 19.28
C ILE A 443 -27.23 -13.84 18.10
N GLU A 444 -28.47 -13.36 18.23
CA GLU A 444 -29.51 -13.50 17.19
C GLU A 444 -29.51 -12.34 16.18
N GLU A 445 -28.81 -11.24 16.49
CA GLU A 445 -28.65 -10.09 15.60
C GLU A 445 -27.41 -10.21 14.72
N ASN A 446 -27.64 -10.47 13.44
CA ASN A 446 -26.60 -10.54 12.41
C ASN A 446 -25.76 -9.26 12.30
N ASP A 447 -26.39 -8.10 12.54
CA ASP A 447 -25.79 -6.78 12.39
C ASP A 447 -24.68 -6.51 13.42
N ILE A 448 -24.88 -6.97 14.66
CA ILE A 448 -23.89 -6.90 15.74
C ILE A 448 -22.73 -7.86 15.44
N LEU A 449 -23.04 -9.10 15.01
CA LEU A 449 -22.03 -10.11 14.67
C LEU A 449 -21.13 -9.67 13.51
N GLU A 450 -21.71 -9.10 12.45
CA GLU A 450 -20.97 -8.55 11.32
C GLU A 450 -20.09 -7.37 11.73
N LYS A 451 -20.65 -6.37 12.46
CA LYS A 451 -19.90 -5.20 12.96
C LYS A 451 -18.65 -5.64 13.72
N ASN A 452 -18.82 -6.53 14.69
CA ASN A 452 -17.74 -7.04 15.53
C ASN A 452 -16.61 -7.67 14.71
N ILE A 453 -16.95 -8.43 13.66
CA ILE A 453 -15.95 -9.02 12.75
C ILE A 453 -15.23 -7.91 11.96
N TYR A 454 -15.93 -6.94 11.36
CA TYR A 454 -15.29 -5.89 10.55
C TYR A 454 -14.28 -5.06 11.37
N GLU A 455 -14.65 -4.64 12.58
CA GLU A 455 -13.76 -3.87 13.46
C GLU A 455 -12.60 -4.74 13.99
N PHE A 456 -12.84 -6.02 14.29
CA PHE A 456 -11.78 -6.96 14.66
C PHE A 456 -10.75 -7.15 13.54
N LEU A 457 -11.20 -7.30 12.28
CA LEU A 457 -10.32 -7.44 11.13
C LEU A 457 -9.50 -6.17 10.86
N LEU A 458 -10.02 -4.98 11.17
CA LEU A 458 -9.25 -3.75 11.15
C LEU A 458 -8.11 -3.80 12.17
N ILE A 459 -8.38 -4.16 13.43
CA ILE A 459 -7.34 -4.25 14.46
C ILE A 459 -6.26 -5.26 14.05
N ASN A 460 -6.64 -6.41 13.50
CA ASN A 460 -5.66 -7.40 13.02
C ASN A 460 -4.81 -6.86 11.86
N CYS A 461 -5.44 -6.23 10.87
CA CYS A 461 -4.78 -5.62 9.72
C CYS A 461 -3.76 -4.55 10.16
N LEU A 462 -4.16 -3.64 11.05
CA LEU A 462 -3.30 -2.62 11.63
C LEU A 462 -2.12 -3.23 12.39
N LYS A 463 -2.34 -4.32 13.16
CA LYS A 463 -1.25 -5.02 13.86
C LYS A 463 -0.26 -5.69 12.92
N THR A 464 -0.72 -6.33 11.84
CA THR A 464 0.18 -6.88 10.82
C THR A 464 1.04 -5.77 10.21
N ILE A 465 0.43 -4.64 9.82
CA ILE A 465 1.14 -3.48 9.28
C ILE A 465 2.17 -2.93 10.27
N TYR A 466 1.79 -2.79 11.55
CA TYR A 466 2.69 -2.33 12.61
C TYR A 466 3.91 -3.24 12.76
N ASN A 467 3.71 -4.55 12.82
CA ASN A 467 4.79 -5.53 12.97
C ASN A 467 5.77 -5.47 11.78
N ASP A 468 5.25 -5.37 10.55
CA ASP A 468 6.09 -5.27 9.35
C ASP A 468 6.91 -3.97 9.33
N ILE A 469 6.32 -2.84 9.73
CA ILE A 469 7.05 -1.55 9.88
C ILE A 469 8.13 -1.68 10.95
N CYS A 470 7.80 -2.24 12.12
CA CYS A 470 8.75 -2.47 13.22
C CYS A 470 9.89 -3.39 12.79
N HIS A 471 9.63 -4.42 11.98
CA HIS A 471 10.66 -5.28 11.43
C HIS A 471 11.63 -4.51 10.53
N VAL A 472 11.11 -3.80 9.53
CA VAL A 472 11.93 -2.99 8.60
C VAL A 472 12.73 -1.91 9.35
N LYS A 473 12.13 -1.27 10.36
CA LYS A 473 12.79 -0.30 11.24
C LYS A 473 13.92 -0.92 12.06
N ASN A 474 13.69 -2.10 12.63
CA ASN A 474 14.71 -2.82 13.40
C ASN A 474 15.87 -3.25 12.49
N GLU A 475 15.61 -3.84 11.32
CA GLU A 475 16.67 -4.20 10.38
C GLU A 475 17.47 -2.96 9.93
N PHE A 476 16.79 -1.88 9.56
CA PHE A 476 17.44 -0.62 9.21
C PHE A 476 18.37 -0.13 10.33
N SER A 477 17.85 -0.07 11.56
CA SER A 477 18.60 0.35 12.75
C SER A 477 19.87 -0.48 12.98
N HIS A 478 19.80 -1.80 12.78
CA HIS A 478 20.96 -2.69 12.91
C HIS A 478 22.03 -2.41 11.85
N LYS A 479 21.65 -2.08 10.60
CA LYS A 479 22.60 -1.88 9.48
C LYS A 479 23.10 -0.44 9.34
N SER A 480 22.32 0.57 9.73
CA SER A 480 22.73 1.99 9.76
C SER A 480 23.37 2.41 11.10
N HIS A 481 23.17 1.62 12.16
CA HIS A 481 23.51 1.94 13.55
C HIS A 481 22.74 3.12 14.16
N ILE A 482 21.71 3.63 13.48
CA ILE A 482 20.83 4.68 14.01
C ILE A 482 19.80 4.05 14.95
N THR A 483 19.73 4.58 16.16
CA THR A 483 18.86 4.07 17.25
C THR A 483 17.94 5.15 17.85
N LYS A 484 18.06 6.40 17.38
CA LYS A 484 17.34 7.56 17.90
C LYS A 484 16.74 8.37 16.78
N ASN A 485 15.58 8.96 17.06
CA ASN A 485 14.88 9.86 16.14
C ASN A 485 15.39 11.31 16.28
N SER A 486 15.24 12.12 15.23
CA SER A 486 15.57 13.55 15.28
C SER A 486 14.65 14.28 16.27
N PHE A 487 13.40 13.83 16.38
CA PHE A 487 12.41 14.27 17.36
C PHE A 487 12.32 13.31 18.57
N ARG A 488 11.77 13.80 19.67
CA ARG A 488 11.47 13.02 20.88
C ARG A 488 10.02 12.53 20.84
N ILE A 489 9.77 11.33 21.35
CA ILE A 489 8.41 10.82 21.58
C ILE A 489 8.17 10.84 23.09
N ASP A 490 7.04 11.45 23.50
CA ASP A 490 6.60 11.57 24.89
C ASP A 490 5.31 10.79 25.17
N ASP A 491 4.97 9.84 24.29
CA ASP A 491 3.94 8.84 24.52
C ASP A 491 4.36 7.87 25.65
N GLU A 492 3.40 7.51 26.51
CA GLU A 492 3.64 6.60 27.63
C GLU A 492 3.85 5.14 27.16
N ALA A 493 4.44 4.29 28.00
CA ALA A 493 4.72 2.89 27.63
C ALA A 493 3.47 2.08 27.22
N GLU A 494 2.29 2.45 27.74
CA GLU A 494 1.01 1.82 27.39
C GLU A 494 0.60 2.08 25.93
N PHE A 495 0.93 3.25 25.37
CA PHE A 495 0.62 3.64 23.98
C PHE A 495 1.24 2.69 22.94
N PHE A 496 2.40 2.12 23.23
CA PHE A 496 3.10 1.16 22.36
C PHE A 496 2.62 -0.28 22.54
N ASN A 497 1.85 -0.57 23.59
CA ASN A 497 1.48 -1.93 24.00
C ASN A 497 -0.02 -2.19 23.85
N VAL A 498 -0.61 -1.77 22.72
CA VAL A 498 -2.06 -1.87 22.48
C VAL A 498 -2.45 -3.31 22.11
N PHE A 499 -3.46 -3.85 22.81
CA PHE A 499 -3.98 -5.22 22.68
C PHE A 499 -2.88 -6.31 22.64
N PRO A 500 -2.00 -6.44 23.66
CA PRO A 500 -0.81 -7.31 23.60
C PRO A 500 -1.14 -8.78 23.29
N ASN A 501 -2.25 -9.28 23.82
CA ASN A 501 -2.70 -10.66 23.68
C ASN A 501 -3.45 -10.95 22.36
N PHE A 502 -3.50 -9.99 21.42
CA PHE A 502 -4.29 -10.11 20.21
C PHE A 502 -3.61 -11.05 19.18
N PRO A 503 -4.26 -12.15 18.76
CA PRO A 503 -3.71 -13.09 17.79
C PRO A 503 -3.55 -12.47 16.40
N ILE A 504 -2.35 -12.50 15.83
CA ILE A 504 -2.04 -11.85 14.54
C ILE A 504 -2.41 -12.72 13.33
N VAL A 505 -2.32 -14.05 13.47
CA VAL A 505 -2.44 -15.02 12.36
C VAL A 505 -3.54 -16.04 12.66
N PHE A 506 -4.33 -16.37 11.64
CA PHE A 506 -5.50 -17.25 11.77
C PHE A 506 -5.59 -18.32 10.67
N PRO A 507 -4.71 -19.34 10.66
CA PRO A 507 -4.73 -20.40 9.63
C PRO A 507 -6.02 -21.24 9.67
N GLU A 508 -6.68 -21.27 10.82
CA GLU A 508 -7.87 -22.09 11.10
C GLU A 508 -9.15 -21.51 10.46
N LEU A 509 -9.13 -20.24 9.99
CA LEU A 509 -10.32 -19.57 9.46
C LEU A 509 -10.79 -20.12 8.09
N ASP A 510 -9.91 -20.73 7.30
CA ASP A 510 -10.27 -21.39 6.03
C ASP A 510 -11.27 -22.56 6.22
N GLY A 511 -11.35 -23.13 7.43
CA GLY A 511 -12.35 -24.13 7.77
C GLY A 511 -13.79 -23.62 7.65
N PHE A 512 -14.03 -22.33 7.93
CA PHE A 512 -15.36 -21.71 7.83
C PHE A 512 -15.79 -21.50 6.36
N HIS A 513 -14.84 -21.30 5.43
CA HIS A 513 -15.15 -21.22 4.00
C HIS A 513 -15.55 -22.58 3.41
N LYS A 514 -14.93 -23.66 3.90
CA LYS A 514 -15.28 -25.03 3.48
C LYS A 514 -16.68 -25.45 3.95
N LYS A 515 -17.16 -24.96 5.10
CA LYS A 515 -18.54 -25.17 5.57
C LYS A 515 -19.59 -24.49 4.66
N THR A 516 -19.35 -23.27 4.19
CA THR A 516 -20.36 -22.50 3.44
C THR A 516 -20.57 -22.97 2.00
N ASN A 517 -19.56 -23.55 1.35
CA ASN A 517 -19.70 -24.12 0.01
C ASN A 517 -20.66 -25.33 -0.06
N ILE A 518 -20.84 -26.06 1.05
CA ILE A 518 -21.79 -27.19 1.16
C ILE A 518 -23.26 -26.69 1.18
N LEU A 519 -23.50 -25.44 1.57
CA LEU A 519 -24.83 -24.83 1.60
C LEU A 519 -25.23 -24.16 0.28
N GLN A 520 -24.26 -23.87 -0.62
CA GLN A 520 -24.56 -23.25 -1.91
C GLN A 520 -24.94 -24.27 -3.01
N SER A 521 -24.52 -25.53 -2.91
CA SER A 521 -24.99 -26.60 -3.80
C SER A 521 -26.50 -26.82 -3.68
N ASN A 522 -27.02 -26.77 -2.45
CA ASN A 522 -28.39 -27.21 -2.12
C ASN A 522 -29.47 -26.12 -2.33
N ARG A 523 -29.11 -24.92 -2.83
CA ARG A 523 -30.06 -23.84 -3.15
C ARG A 523 -30.12 -23.48 -4.65
N LYS A 524 -29.32 -24.12 -5.50
CA LYS A 524 -29.36 -23.87 -6.95
C LYS A 524 -30.51 -24.56 -7.69
N GLU A 525 -31.22 -25.50 -7.06
CA GLU A 525 -32.31 -26.25 -7.69
C GLU A 525 -33.68 -25.52 -7.65
N GLU A 526 -33.91 -24.59 -6.72
CA GLU A 526 -35.23 -23.94 -6.57
C GLU A 526 -35.40 -22.58 -7.29
N VAL A 527 -34.32 -21.98 -7.83
CA VAL A 527 -34.36 -20.62 -8.41
C VAL A 527 -34.57 -20.62 -9.94
N ASN A 528 -34.38 -21.76 -10.61
CA ASN A 528 -34.39 -21.84 -12.08
C ASN A 528 -35.79 -21.94 -12.73
N GLU A 529 -36.89 -21.99 -11.96
CA GLU A 529 -38.26 -22.06 -12.53
C GLU A 529 -38.97 -20.70 -12.73
N ILE A 530 -38.35 -19.56 -12.36
CA ILE A 530 -39.05 -18.26 -12.33
C ILE A 530 -38.61 -17.27 -13.43
N ILE A 531 -37.44 -17.43 -14.05
CA ILE A 531 -36.87 -16.43 -15.00
C ILE A 531 -37.03 -16.87 -16.46
N ALA A 532 -38.27 -17.08 -16.91
CA ALA A 532 -38.60 -17.45 -18.29
C ALA A 532 -39.82 -16.71 -18.87
N LEU A 533 -40.15 -15.53 -18.33
CA LEU A 533 -41.24 -14.66 -18.80
C LEU A 533 -40.89 -13.17 -18.57
N ASP A 534 -40.11 -12.58 -19.48
CA ASP A 534 -40.34 -11.23 -20.03
C ASP A 534 -39.19 -10.85 -20.97
N ASP A 535 -39.45 -10.80 -22.27
CA ASP A 535 -38.53 -10.21 -23.24
C ASP A 535 -39.33 -9.64 -24.43
N SER A 536 -39.87 -8.42 -24.26
CA SER A 536 -40.41 -7.64 -25.37
C SER A 536 -40.44 -6.13 -25.09
N SER A 537 -39.72 -5.38 -25.94
CA SER A 537 -40.09 -4.08 -26.56
C SER A 537 -39.05 -2.93 -26.52
N ASP A 538 -38.53 -2.63 -27.71
CA ASP A 538 -38.33 -1.31 -28.32
C ASP A 538 -37.44 -0.18 -27.69
N LYS A 539 -36.29 0.02 -28.38
CA LYS A 539 -35.85 1.26 -29.09
C LYS A 539 -34.88 2.29 -28.46
N ASN A 540 -33.71 2.33 -29.10
CA ASN A 540 -33.02 3.47 -29.73
C ASN A 540 -32.53 4.69 -28.89
N VAL A 541 -31.19 4.80 -28.73
CA VAL A 541 -30.40 6.04 -28.98
C VAL A 541 -29.03 5.67 -29.60
N PHE A 542 -28.47 6.54 -30.45
CA PHE A 542 -27.20 6.39 -31.19
C PHE A 542 -25.93 6.60 -30.34
N VAL A 543 -24.85 5.85 -30.61
CA VAL A 543 -23.44 6.20 -30.32
C VAL A 543 -22.52 5.63 -31.43
N ASP A 544 -21.38 6.28 -31.67
CA ASP A 544 -20.40 6.07 -32.76
C ASP A 544 -19.82 4.65 -32.96
N GLU A 545 -19.38 4.39 -34.20
CA GLU A 545 -18.70 3.17 -34.64
C GLU A 545 -17.24 3.13 -34.14
N GLY A 546 -16.94 2.29 -33.15
CA GLY A 546 -15.56 2.14 -32.67
C GLY A 546 -15.23 1.00 -31.69
N GLU A 547 -16.15 0.09 -31.36
CA GLU A 547 -15.88 -0.87 -30.26
C GLU A 547 -16.55 -2.27 -30.37
N ASN A 548 -17.09 -2.66 -31.53
CA ASN A 548 -17.93 -3.87 -31.64
C ASN A 548 -17.21 -5.21 -31.91
N GLU A 549 -15.95 -5.26 -32.34
CA GLU A 549 -15.24 -6.55 -32.54
C GLU A 549 -14.88 -7.27 -31.22
N SER A 550 -14.99 -6.60 -30.08
CA SER A 550 -14.65 -7.14 -28.76
C SER A 550 -15.79 -7.90 -28.08
N LYS A 551 -17.06 -7.58 -28.42
CA LYS A 551 -18.25 -8.15 -27.73
C LYS A 551 -18.76 -9.44 -28.37
N GLU A 552 -18.74 -9.57 -29.70
CA GLU A 552 -19.16 -10.83 -30.36
C GLU A 552 -18.27 -12.03 -30.00
N LYS A 553 -17.00 -11.79 -29.64
CA LYS A 553 -16.06 -12.84 -29.21
C LYS A 553 -16.33 -13.39 -27.81
N ILE A 554 -17.08 -12.68 -26.97
CA ILE A 554 -17.34 -13.08 -25.58
C ILE A 554 -18.60 -13.94 -25.51
N ASN A 555 -19.71 -13.54 -26.15
CA ASN A 555 -20.94 -14.34 -26.19
C ASN A 555 -20.73 -15.70 -26.89
N TYR A 556 -19.88 -15.76 -27.93
CA TYR A 556 -19.58 -17.02 -28.63
C TYR A 556 -18.84 -18.06 -27.73
N LEU A 557 -18.23 -17.62 -26.62
CA LEU A 557 -17.56 -18.51 -25.65
C LEU A 557 -18.48 -18.97 -24.50
N GLU A 558 -19.59 -18.28 -24.25
CA GLU A 558 -20.58 -18.68 -23.25
C GLU A 558 -21.63 -19.64 -23.87
N ASP A 559 -22.11 -19.37 -25.08
CA ASP A 559 -23.07 -20.25 -25.78
C ASP A 559 -22.49 -21.65 -26.13
N ILE A 560 -21.17 -21.77 -26.28
CA ILE A 560 -20.51 -23.07 -26.51
C ILE A 560 -20.45 -23.93 -25.24
N LYS A 561 -20.60 -23.33 -24.04
CA LYS A 561 -20.62 -24.09 -22.78
C LYS A 561 -22.00 -24.65 -22.42
N SER A 562 -23.10 -24.01 -22.81
CA SER A 562 -24.46 -24.49 -22.48
C SER A 562 -24.93 -25.65 -23.37
N LEU A 563 -24.28 -25.88 -24.52
CA LEU A 563 -24.70 -26.84 -25.54
C LEU A 563 -24.25 -28.30 -25.33
N TYR A 564 -23.58 -28.63 -24.21
CA TYR A 564 -22.96 -29.96 -24.01
C TYR A 564 -23.40 -30.77 -22.78
N ASP A 565 -24.12 -30.20 -21.80
CA ASP A 565 -24.41 -30.93 -20.55
C ASP A 565 -25.67 -31.83 -20.59
N ASP A 566 -26.71 -31.49 -21.36
CA ASP A 566 -28.00 -32.21 -21.30
C ASP A 566 -28.07 -33.56 -22.05
N ASP A 567 -27.25 -33.76 -23.09
CA ASP A 567 -27.20 -35.05 -23.81
C ASP A 567 -26.23 -36.06 -23.17
N ILE A 568 -25.27 -35.59 -22.37
CA ILE A 568 -24.34 -36.46 -21.61
C ILE A 568 -25.09 -37.19 -20.49
N LEU A 569 -25.96 -36.49 -19.74
CA LEU A 569 -26.81 -37.06 -18.68
C LEU A 569 -27.80 -38.13 -19.19
N LYS A 570 -28.18 -38.10 -20.47
CA LYS A 570 -28.99 -39.15 -21.11
C LYS A 570 -28.19 -40.36 -21.56
N HIS A 571 -26.89 -40.20 -21.86
CA HIS A 571 -26.03 -41.31 -22.23
C HIS A 571 -25.54 -42.10 -21.00
N LEU A 572 -25.20 -41.38 -19.91
CA LEU A 572 -24.64 -41.96 -18.69
C LEU A 572 -25.57 -42.93 -17.93
N LYS A 573 -26.88 -42.92 -18.18
CA LYS A 573 -27.84 -43.85 -17.54
C LYS A 573 -27.98 -45.22 -18.23
N LYS A 574 -27.21 -45.52 -19.29
CA LYS A 574 -27.46 -46.72 -20.12
C LYS A 574 -26.31 -47.72 -20.28
N THR A 575 -25.11 -47.43 -19.81
CA THR A 575 -23.93 -48.32 -19.94
C THR A 575 -23.09 -48.31 -18.67
N GLY A 576 -23.47 -49.17 -17.72
CA GLY A 576 -22.65 -49.44 -16.55
C GLY A 576 -21.73 -50.64 -16.78
N SER A 577 -20.45 -50.38 -17.08
CA SER A 577 -19.30 -51.16 -16.58
C SER A 577 -17.97 -50.51 -16.98
N GLU A 578 -17.23 -50.09 -15.96
CA GLU A 578 -15.76 -49.88 -15.88
C GLU A 578 -15.10 -48.81 -16.79
N TRP A 579 -14.39 -47.88 -16.16
CA TRP A 579 -13.97 -46.58 -16.73
C TRP A 579 -12.46 -46.51 -17.03
N SER A 580 -12.07 -45.50 -17.82
CA SER A 580 -10.69 -45.25 -18.24
C SER A 580 -10.33 -43.75 -18.16
N ILE A 581 -9.09 -43.42 -17.74
CA ILE A 581 -8.10 -42.53 -18.44
C ILE A 581 -8.64 -41.14 -18.90
N LYS A 582 -8.10 -39.94 -18.61
CA LYS A 582 -6.82 -39.39 -18.06
C LYS A 582 -6.95 -37.84 -17.99
N THR A 583 -6.06 -37.11 -17.29
CA THR A 583 -5.08 -36.10 -17.86
C THR A 583 -4.33 -35.28 -16.77
N LEU A 584 -3.31 -34.53 -17.18
CA LEU A 584 -2.18 -33.97 -16.41
C LEU A 584 -2.23 -32.43 -16.33
N SER A 585 -1.60 -31.72 -15.39
CA SER A 585 -0.26 -31.93 -14.80
C SER A 585 -0.26 -31.68 -13.25
N ASP A 586 0.82 -31.41 -12.50
CA ASP A 586 2.24 -31.11 -12.81
C ASP A 586 3.23 -31.42 -11.66
N GLY A 587 4.54 -31.43 -11.97
CA GLY A 587 5.66 -31.37 -11.03
C GLY A 587 5.59 -32.33 -9.83
N GLU A 588 5.38 -31.75 -8.63
CA GLU A 588 5.32 -32.48 -7.36
C GLU A 588 4.06 -33.34 -7.20
N ASN A 589 2.96 -33.03 -7.91
CA ASN A 589 1.74 -33.86 -7.89
C ASN A 589 1.97 -35.27 -8.46
N THR A 590 3.08 -35.53 -9.16
CA THR A 590 3.37 -36.84 -9.74
C THR A 590 3.60 -37.90 -8.64
N LEU A 591 4.32 -37.55 -7.57
CA LEU A 591 4.55 -38.45 -6.43
C LEU A 591 3.26 -38.68 -5.64
N SER A 592 2.51 -37.62 -5.37
CA SER A 592 1.21 -37.69 -4.68
C SER A 592 0.20 -38.53 -5.46
N ARG A 593 0.12 -38.37 -6.78
CA ARG A 593 -0.80 -39.16 -7.64
C ARG A 593 -0.34 -40.59 -7.89
N ILE A 594 0.96 -40.88 -7.92
CA ILE A 594 1.46 -42.26 -7.91
C ILE A 594 1.05 -42.93 -6.60
N ARG A 595 1.13 -42.22 -5.48
CA ARG A 595 0.68 -42.72 -4.17
C ARG A 595 -0.83 -42.95 -4.14
N GLU A 596 -1.62 -41.94 -4.48
CA GLU A 596 -3.09 -42.00 -4.55
C GLU A 596 -3.57 -43.12 -5.49
N TYR A 597 -2.97 -43.27 -6.67
CA TYR A 597 -3.26 -44.38 -7.60
C TYR A 597 -2.89 -45.77 -7.04
N ILE A 598 -1.82 -45.88 -6.23
CA ILE A 598 -1.44 -47.14 -5.59
C ILE A 598 -2.35 -47.46 -4.40
N ASP A 599 -2.71 -46.46 -3.59
CA ASP A 599 -3.64 -46.61 -2.47
C ASP A 599 -5.04 -47.04 -2.98
N ASP A 600 -5.55 -46.38 -4.04
CA ASP A 600 -6.81 -46.73 -4.75
C ASP A 600 -6.80 -48.16 -5.35
N MET A 601 -5.64 -48.70 -5.74
CA MET A 601 -5.52 -50.07 -6.27
C MET A 601 -5.43 -51.15 -5.18
N VAL A 602 -5.16 -50.78 -3.92
CA VAL A 602 -4.65 -51.70 -2.88
C VAL A 602 -5.49 -51.71 -1.59
N ASP A 603 -6.46 -50.80 -1.44
CA ASP A 603 -7.40 -50.67 -0.31
C ASP A 603 -6.73 -50.53 1.09
N ILE A 604 -5.42 -50.23 1.13
CA ILE A 604 -4.60 -50.13 2.35
C ILE A 604 -3.50 -49.10 2.13
N ASP A 605 -3.32 -48.17 3.09
CA ASP A 605 -2.27 -47.14 3.07
C ASP A 605 -0.87 -47.70 2.75
N VAL A 606 -0.24 -47.15 1.72
CA VAL A 606 1.10 -47.56 1.27
C VAL A 606 2.11 -46.41 1.42
N ILE A 607 3.37 -46.78 1.69
CA ILE A 607 4.52 -45.86 1.69
C ILE A 607 5.41 -46.19 0.48
N VAL A 608 5.48 -45.25 -0.46
CA VAL A 608 6.45 -45.30 -1.57
C VAL A 608 7.85 -45.11 -1.02
N GLN A 609 8.78 -46.02 -1.35
CA GLN A 609 10.15 -45.98 -0.86
C GLN A 609 11.13 -45.48 -1.91
N GLU A 610 10.97 -45.90 -3.16
CA GLU A 610 11.91 -45.64 -4.25
C GLU A 610 11.20 -45.75 -5.61
N ILE A 611 11.54 -44.88 -6.56
CA ILE A 611 11.06 -44.91 -7.95
C ILE A 611 12.27 -45.12 -8.86
N LEU A 612 12.25 -46.22 -9.62
CA LEU A 612 13.33 -46.65 -10.51
C LEU A 612 12.78 -46.77 -11.94
N GLU A 613 12.89 -45.68 -12.71
CA GLU A 613 12.42 -45.53 -14.10
C GLU A 613 10.98 -46.01 -14.35
N ASP A 614 10.78 -47.32 -14.57
CA ASP A 614 9.51 -47.97 -14.87
C ASP A 614 8.88 -48.75 -13.70
N LYS A 615 9.52 -48.79 -12.52
CA LYS A 615 9.09 -49.55 -11.35
C LYS A 615 9.10 -48.74 -10.07
N VAL A 616 8.11 -48.97 -9.22
CA VAL A 616 7.98 -48.33 -7.90
C VAL A 616 8.13 -49.39 -6.82
N LYS A 617 9.03 -49.16 -5.88
CA LYS A 617 9.18 -49.97 -4.68
C LYS A 617 8.34 -49.38 -3.55
N ILE A 618 7.45 -50.19 -2.99
CA ILE A 618 6.47 -49.78 -1.98
C ILE A 618 6.56 -50.67 -0.74
N ARG A 619 6.11 -50.15 0.40
CA ARG A 619 5.93 -50.91 1.65
C ARG A 619 4.53 -50.67 2.21
N ARG A 620 3.76 -51.73 2.50
CA ARG A 620 2.42 -51.59 3.11
C ARG A 620 2.53 -51.25 4.59
N SER A 621 1.66 -50.36 5.07
CA SER A 621 1.60 -49.92 6.48
C SER A 621 1.19 -51.03 7.46
N ASP A 622 0.30 -51.94 7.04
CA ASP A 622 -0.32 -52.98 7.87
C ASP A 622 0.66 -54.09 8.31
N ASN A 623 1.59 -54.46 7.45
CA ASN A 623 2.44 -55.64 7.64
C ASN A 623 3.93 -55.41 7.29
N ASN A 624 4.32 -54.19 6.90
CA ASN A 624 5.68 -53.79 6.55
C ASN A 624 6.35 -54.61 5.41
N LYS A 625 5.62 -55.42 4.64
CA LYS A 625 6.18 -56.13 3.49
C LYS A 625 6.40 -55.18 2.32
N GLU A 626 7.50 -55.41 1.61
CA GLU A 626 7.91 -54.66 0.44
C GLU A 626 7.45 -55.35 -0.85
N TYR A 627 6.98 -54.56 -1.80
CA TYR A 627 6.54 -55.01 -3.12
C TYR A 627 7.15 -54.08 -4.19
N ILE A 628 7.35 -54.62 -5.40
CA ILE A 628 7.81 -53.85 -6.57
C ILE A 628 6.69 -53.92 -7.61
N ILE A 629 6.18 -52.76 -8.01
CA ILE A 629 5.08 -52.63 -8.98
C ILE A 629 5.65 -52.01 -10.27
N ASP A 630 5.30 -52.61 -11.41
CA ASP A 630 5.66 -52.13 -12.74
C ASP A 630 4.62 -51.11 -13.22
N ILE A 631 5.07 -49.88 -13.50
CA ILE A 631 4.27 -48.74 -13.94
C ILE A 631 4.55 -48.38 -15.40
N THR A 632 5.15 -49.27 -16.20
CA THR A 632 5.50 -49.01 -17.61
C THR A 632 4.29 -48.51 -18.43
N ASN A 633 3.11 -49.09 -18.21
CA ASN A 633 1.89 -48.70 -18.93
C ASN A 633 1.42 -47.29 -18.55
N PHE A 634 1.56 -46.89 -17.29
CA PHE A 634 1.28 -45.52 -16.83
C PHE A 634 2.24 -44.54 -17.51
N LEU A 635 3.54 -44.84 -17.59
CA LEU A 635 4.55 -43.93 -18.16
C LEU A 635 4.53 -43.85 -19.70
N ARG A 636 4.23 -44.96 -20.38
CA ARG A 636 4.14 -45.01 -21.86
C ARG A 636 3.06 -44.06 -22.40
N ASP A 637 2.11 -43.78 -21.54
CA ASP A 637 0.91 -43.00 -21.77
C ASP A 637 1.12 -41.47 -21.66
N PHE A 638 2.35 -41.04 -21.32
CA PHE A 638 2.74 -39.65 -21.02
C PHE A 638 3.66 -39.01 -22.08
N LYS A 639 4.13 -39.74 -23.10
CA LYS A 639 4.96 -39.16 -24.18
C LYS A 639 4.08 -38.50 -25.27
N PRO A 640 4.29 -37.22 -25.61
CA PRO A 640 3.56 -36.57 -26.68
C PRO A 640 3.95 -37.17 -28.05
N LYS A 641 2.98 -37.31 -28.96
CA LYS A 641 3.21 -37.78 -30.33
C LYS A 641 3.33 -36.60 -31.28
N GLU A 642 4.40 -36.58 -32.07
CA GLU A 642 4.56 -35.68 -33.21
C GLU A 642 3.46 -35.91 -34.26
N GLY A 643 3.03 -34.85 -34.94
CA GLY A 643 1.83 -34.86 -35.78
C GLY A 643 2.03 -35.32 -37.23
N LYS A 644 0.90 -35.46 -37.95
CA LYS A 644 0.78 -35.33 -39.42
C LYS A 644 -0.70 -35.11 -39.83
N PRO A 645 -0.99 -34.45 -40.96
CA PRO A 645 -2.35 -34.06 -41.37
C PRO A 645 -2.98 -35.04 -42.40
N THR A 646 -4.31 -35.00 -42.57
CA THR A 646 -5.03 -35.08 -43.88
C THR A 646 -6.57 -35.06 -43.75
N ASP A 647 -7.21 -34.20 -44.55
CA ASP A 647 -8.46 -34.33 -45.33
C ASP A 647 -9.56 -35.37 -45.01
N GLY A 648 -10.81 -34.86 -44.94
CA GLY A 648 -11.80 -35.20 -45.99
C GLY A 648 -13.01 -36.11 -45.68
N LYS A 649 -14.20 -35.58 -46.03
CA LYS A 649 -15.46 -36.25 -46.48
C LYS A 649 -16.58 -36.69 -45.49
N THR A 650 -17.64 -35.85 -45.45
CA THR A 650 -18.99 -36.16 -45.99
C THR A 650 -20.00 -37.11 -45.26
N LYS A 651 -21.06 -36.50 -44.66
CA LYS A 651 -22.54 -36.84 -44.69
C LYS A 651 -23.27 -37.79 -43.69
N VAL A 652 -24.08 -37.17 -42.79
CA VAL A 652 -25.59 -37.10 -42.77
C VAL A 652 -26.52 -38.20 -42.15
N LYS A 653 -27.55 -37.70 -41.40
CA LYS A 653 -28.97 -38.16 -41.15
C LYS A 653 -29.38 -39.01 -39.92
N LYS A 654 -30.26 -38.42 -39.07
CA LYS A 654 -31.66 -38.80 -38.67
C LYS A 654 -32.07 -38.08 -37.36
N LYS A 655 -33.33 -37.92 -36.92
CA LYS A 655 -34.67 -37.72 -37.56
C LYS A 655 -35.67 -37.47 -36.40
N ILE A 656 -36.11 -36.24 -36.14
CA ILE A 656 -37.05 -35.92 -35.04
C ILE A 656 -38.51 -36.23 -35.45
N THR A 657 -39.32 -36.71 -34.52
CA THR A 657 -40.76 -37.00 -34.72
C THR A 657 -41.58 -36.33 -33.62
N LEU A 658 -42.46 -35.39 -33.98
CA LEU A 658 -43.34 -34.68 -33.05
C LEU A 658 -44.63 -35.47 -32.78
N LYS A 659 -45.12 -35.45 -31.53
CA LYS A 659 -46.50 -35.79 -31.17
C LYS A 659 -47.21 -34.56 -30.59
N LYS A 660 -48.52 -34.48 -30.81
CA LYS A 660 -49.35 -33.28 -30.64
C LYS A 660 -50.54 -33.59 -29.74
N LYS A 661 -50.80 -32.76 -28.71
CA LYS A 661 -52.02 -32.62 -27.89
C LYS A 661 -51.82 -31.40 -26.97
N GLU A 662 -52.82 -30.65 -26.50
CA GLU A 662 -54.19 -30.34 -26.96
C GLU A 662 -54.62 -29.07 -26.19
N LYS A 663 -55.45 -28.17 -26.75
CA LYS A 663 -55.94 -26.95 -26.05
C LYS A 663 -57.27 -27.20 -25.33
N PRO A 664 -57.52 -26.51 -24.21
CA PRO A 664 -58.71 -25.65 -24.04
C PRO A 664 -58.28 -24.17 -23.77
N SER A 665 -58.84 -23.12 -24.38
CA SER A 665 -60.05 -22.36 -23.98
C SER A 665 -60.00 -21.80 -22.54
N SER A 666 -60.31 -20.53 -22.24
CA SER A 666 -61.15 -19.53 -22.94
C SER A 666 -60.78 -18.06 -22.60
N VAL A 667 -61.47 -17.12 -23.25
CA VAL A 667 -61.28 -15.65 -23.18
C VAL A 667 -62.01 -15.00 -22.00
N SER A 668 -61.43 -13.95 -21.40
CA SER A 668 -62.18 -12.76 -20.92
C SER A 668 -61.29 -11.52 -20.82
N THR A 669 -61.62 -10.48 -21.57
CA THR A 669 -60.94 -9.17 -21.64
C THR A 669 -61.67 -8.10 -20.81
N THR A 670 -60.96 -7.31 -20.01
CA THR A 670 -61.21 -5.89 -19.61
C THR A 670 -60.21 -5.50 -18.52
N SER A 671 -59.80 -4.25 -18.25
CA SER A 671 -59.58 -3.00 -19.01
C SER A 671 -59.33 -1.87 -17.98
N VAL A 672 -58.62 -0.77 -18.33
CA VAL A 672 -58.63 0.54 -17.62
C VAL A 672 -57.94 0.56 -16.23
N THR A 673 -57.14 1.54 -15.80
CA THR A 673 -56.35 2.62 -16.44
C THR A 673 -55.22 3.02 -15.47
N SER A 674 -54.09 3.50 -16.00
CA SER A 674 -53.06 4.19 -15.22
C SER A 674 -53.35 5.70 -15.16
N GLU A 675 -53.49 6.27 -13.96
CA GLU A 675 -53.38 7.73 -13.74
C GLU A 675 -52.99 8.03 -12.27
N GLU A 676 -52.53 9.26 -12.05
CA GLU A 676 -52.22 9.90 -10.74
C GLU A 676 -50.82 9.71 -10.08
N MET A 677 -50.00 10.73 -10.38
CA MET A 677 -49.24 11.57 -9.43
C MET A 677 -47.82 11.17 -8.95
N LEU A 678 -46.84 11.70 -9.70
CA LEU A 678 -45.76 12.46 -9.07
C LEU A 678 -46.33 13.69 -8.32
N LYS A 679 -45.99 13.87 -7.04
CA LYS A 679 -45.60 15.17 -6.45
C LYS A 679 -45.22 15.08 -4.97
N SER A 680 -44.39 16.04 -4.54
CA SER A 680 -43.89 16.31 -3.18
C SER A 680 -42.76 15.37 -2.70
N SER A 681 -41.71 15.85 -2.04
CA SER A 681 -41.29 17.26 -1.86
C SER A 681 -39.84 17.33 -1.37
N THR A 682 -39.12 18.36 -1.81
CA THR A 682 -37.94 18.90 -1.11
C THR A 682 -38.33 19.44 0.26
N GLN A 683 -37.56 19.09 1.29
CA GLN A 683 -37.23 19.99 2.39
C GLN A 683 -35.82 19.69 2.89
#